data_AF-A0A523PRS9-F1
#
_entry.id   AF-A0A523PRS9-F1
#
_cell.length_a   1.000
_cell.length_b   1.000
_cell.length_c   1.000
_cell.angle_alpha   90.00
_cell.angle_beta   90.00
_cell.angle_gamma   90.00
#
_symmetry.space_group_name_H-M   'P 1'
#
loop_
_entity.id
_entity.type
_entity.pdbx_description
1 polymer ?
#
loop_
_entity_poly.entity_id
_entity_poly.type
_entity_poly.pdbx_seq_one_letter_code
_entity_poly.pdbx_strand_id
1 'polypeptide(L)'
;MRNRATLLLVALAAGAIPSAVVLCEESSPEARAGVAFLTSQQVLWLDRSHVIPFRAAGVVQSDATLECRVDDPIILAVLRAPTILPGERTGFLRVRALALGATTLHVGSASLRILVRALPVVARIHRSVANITTPAQGAVVWGIFSVGVEVSPGARGGHDDAPVRVRLRVPGRELLEPVRLLPRLDGLVRRARFDVDASDLPEGLLELVAVLQPPDGAPVESRPLSLTVVHPDAGAVVAGECEAFLDAPRPEAFGAGIPAAGFSPDASGGGFVVNGRPEPVWILPFEVERGGRHQVTVVARGDFGAGAFPSIGLCVDAPRPVLTAVRLVDDAWHRIPVGFPVELEPGEHTLAIRFMNDLRVSGTSDRNLFLDRFEILALDGSERAVPAGPARDIGMALDAGLTMTVGDSGGMMAGSSGSSNGIWIAFERPLDGLPVNGRLQIEGYTRYRDMGAVAAPRVELLVNGAIVATQQAVKPLFVLDRAALAEGPNRIQLVATLADGRRARTPEQVVHVNGHASGVRSRAFHRFGVHDERWNEAVRAAFTDRGQESGHSVARPAEPVRFTIRLPVELAGDFDVLLDARGPSAKLAPASVRIVISSEGAETVERELNVANWWSLRDGGEVRLAAGPKELALDIDPGGNDGGNDAFALRAVILRERRAAPDRTPPRATILYPPPGHEAAGVDAVIVEAWDDDDRLESGDVLIDGRLQGTAAYMPDGAGYLVFPLILRSIAPGAHTLSVRVLDRAGNVGESARVPFVVRAESAPWSGPYARAVRLLDRFAFGPDPRELAELLLMGEREWLADGLARQGAGDEAALGAAVARRADFGQYSIRRAVLAHVLRTPNPARTRLAFWVENHFSTWMGKTQGPAEWYEHLAFLALGAAPFGELLAASATSPAMLFYLDQARSYSGRLNENYAREIMELHTVGVDGGYSQADVTALAWLLTGLTLAEEASPNGEGGYLTRRLRFDPELSDGRARTVLGMRFDETPPDERFDRFRLTLELLAGHPSTARFVCRKLAEHYVSTPAPDDLVDDLARVFRASGGDLAEVLLAIADHPAFWEDAAPRVTTPFDYGVRLARATGVFAVDGALVGFLDRSGMGLFDCATPDGYPEGDAEWTDSNAVMQRWRLPQEIPWAVRRIVPDALRRYGGGDPTRWHQRVVDVAAVRLTGRVLGEESNAAVLEFFDSQTGNAWEQVDRAAVLISRMPEASLK
;
A
#
# COMPACT_ATOMS: atom_id res chain seq x y z
N MET A 1 -38.57 -44.00 36.63
CA MET A 1 -39.10 -42.80 35.95
C MET A 1 -37.92 -41.94 35.48
N ARG A 2 -37.01 -42.29 34.55
CA ARG A 2 -37.06 -42.93 33.22
C ARG A 2 -37.89 -42.19 32.16
N ASN A 3 -37.55 -40.91 31.92
CA ASN A 3 -37.51 -40.25 30.59
C ASN A 3 -37.10 -38.76 30.69
N ARG A 4 -35.94 -38.48 31.28
CA ARG A 4 -35.29 -37.14 31.20
C ARG A 4 -33.81 -37.17 30.84
N ALA A 5 -33.24 -38.35 30.58
CA ALA A 5 -31.82 -38.50 30.21
C ALA A 5 -31.58 -38.69 28.70
N THR A 6 -32.64 -38.85 27.89
CA THR A 6 -32.51 -39.10 26.43
C THR A 6 -32.74 -37.84 25.58
N LEU A 7 -33.31 -36.76 26.14
CA LEU A 7 -33.55 -35.51 25.40
C LEU A 7 -32.38 -34.51 25.49
N LEU A 8 -31.44 -34.68 26.41
CA LEU A 8 -30.27 -33.81 26.53
C LEU A 8 -29.09 -34.23 25.64
N LEU A 9 -29.15 -35.43 25.04
CA LEU A 9 -28.10 -36.00 24.20
C LEU A 9 -28.42 -35.91 22.69
N VAL A 10 -29.61 -35.45 22.30
CA VAL A 10 -30.00 -35.25 20.89
C VAL A 10 -30.01 -33.77 20.48
N ALA A 11 -30.06 -32.83 21.44
CA ALA A 11 -30.02 -31.39 21.16
C ALA A 11 -28.60 -30.80 21.00
N LEU A 12 -27.54 -31.59 21.26
CA LEU A 12 -26.14 -31.19 21.09
C LEU A 12 -25.51 -31.70 19.78
N ALA A 13 -26.29 -32.35 18.90
CA ALA A 13 -25.83 -32.91 17.64
C ALA A 13 -26.55 -32.35 16.39
N ALA A 14 -27.43 -31.37 16.54
CA ALA A 14 -28.11 -30.72 15.41
C ALA A 14 -28.02 -29.20 15.57
N GLY A 15 -27.05 -28.58 14.89
CA GLY A 15 -26.88 -27.14 14.82
C GLY A 15 -28.07 -26.48 14.11
N ALA A 16 -29.04 -26.02 14.90
CA ALA A 16 -30.13 -25.19 14.44
C ALA A 16 -30.31 -24.02 15.41
N ILE A 17 -30.02 -22.82 14.91
CA ILE A 17 -30.32 -21.55 15.57
C ILE A 17 -31.85 -21.38 15.56
N PRO A 18 -32.51 -21.03 16.68
CA PRO A 18 -33.94 -20.75 16.64
C PRO A 18 -34.17 -19.34 16.09
N SER A 19 -34.69 -19.26 14.86
CA SER A 19 -35.34 -18.07 14.30
C SER A 19 -36.58 -17.73 15.14
N ALA A 20 -36.52 -16.65 15.91
CA ALA A 20 -37.70 -16.09 16.58
C ALA A 20 -38.21 -14.89 15.76
N VAL A 21 -39.18 -15.16 14.88
CA VAL A 21 -40.04 -14.13 14.27
C VAL A 21 -41.09 -13.74 15.30
N VAL A 22 -41.06 -12.49 15.77
CA VAL A 22 -42.16 -11.91 16.56
C VAL A 22 -42.84 -10.87 15.69
N LEU A 23 -44.02 -11.22 15.19
CA LEU A 23 -44.99 -10.28 14.62
C LEU A 23 -45.79 -9.71 15.80
N CYS A 24 -45.77 -8.39 15.98
CA CYS A 24 -46.65 -7.71 16.93
C CYS A 24 -47.89 -7.20 16.18
N GLU A 25 -49.06 -7.75 16.51
CA GLU A 25 -50.37 -7.21 16.10
C GLU A 25 -50.82 -6.07 17.03
N GLU A 26 -51.53 -5.11 16.44
CA GLU A 26 -52.11 -3.92 17.04
C GLU A 26 -53.46 -4.22 17.73
N SER A 27 -53.71 -3.63 18.90
CA SER A 27 -54.98 -2.94 19.25
C SER A 27 -55.04 -2.49 20.72
N SER A 28 -55.08 -1.17 20.96
CA SER A 28 -56.06 -0.49 21.83
C SER A 28 -55.71 1.02 21.99
N PRO A 29 -56.72 1.91 22.10
CA PRO A 29 -56.52 3.34 21.97
C PRO A 29 -56.41 4.00 23.35
N GLU A 30 -55.18 4.05 23.89
CA GLU A 30 -54.71 4.98 24.94
C GLU A 30 -53.19 4.72 25.19
N ALA A 31 -52.38 4.80 24.14
CA ALA A 31 -50.96 4.43 24.22
C ALA A 31 -50.09 5.58 24.77
N ARG A 32 -49.65 5.45 26.03
CA ARG A 32 -48.38 6.05 26.49
C ARG A 32 -47.28 5.58 25.53
N ALA A 33 -46.53 6.50 24.93
CA ALA A 33 -45.62 6.26 23.82
C ALA A 33 -44.64 5.09 24.06
N GLY A 34 -44.97 3.91 23.57
CA GLY A 34 -44.05 2.77 23.52
C GLY A 34 -42.94 3.07 22.51
N VAL A 35 -41.70 2.81 22.89
CA VAL A 35 -40.52 2.90 22.02
C VAL A 35 -39.84 1.54 21.90
N ALA A 36 -39.08 1.32 20.82
CA ALA A 36 -38.29 0.12 20.59
C ALA A 36 -36.98 0.45 19.89
N PHE A 37 -35.91 -0.25 20.27
CA PHE A 37 -34.65 -0.25 19.53
C PHE A 37 -34.75 -1.12 18.29
N LEU A 38 -33.89 -0.85 17.30
CA LEU A 38 -33.87 -1.60 16.04
C LEU A 38 -33.12 -2.94 16.14
N THR A 39 -32.42 -3.16 17.26
CA THR A 39 -31.75 -4.40 17.62
C THR A 39 -31.93 -4.65 19.13
N SER A 40 -31.75 -5.90 19.57
CA SER A 40 -31.72 -6.25 20.99
C SER A 40 -30.33 -6.09 21.61
N GLN A 41 -29.29 -6.07 20.78
CA GLN A 41 -27.90 -5.88 21.16
C GLN A 41 -27.17 -5.05 20.09
N GLN A 42 -26.24 -4.20 20.52
CA GLN A 42 -25.39 -3.41 19.64
C GLN A 42 -23.96 -3.32 20.18
N VAL A 43 -22.98 -3.49 19.30
CA VAL A 43 -21.57 -3.23 19.58
C VAL A 43 -21.30 -1.73 19.43
N LEU A 44 -20.59 -1.16 20.40
CA LEU A 44 -20.01 0.18 20.33
C LEU A 44 -18.49 0.08 20.49
N TRP A 45 -17.78 1.03 19.91
CA TRP A 45 -16.33 1.03 19.88
C TRP A 45 -15.77 1.91 21.00
N LEU A 46 -14.79 1.39 21.74
CA LEU A 46 -14.14 2.12 22.83
C LEU A 46 -13.66 3.49 22.35
N ASP A 47 -13.84 4.52 23.18
CA ASP A 47 -13.46 5.91 22.90
C ASP A 47 -14.19 6.56 21.70
N ARG A 48 -15.31 5.97 21.25
CA ARG A 48 -16.16 6.54 20.21
C ARG A 48 -17.49 7.03 20.75
N SER A 49 -17.92 8.16 20.21
CA SER A 49 -19.32 8.56 20.27
C SER A 49 -20.13 7.91 19.15
N HIS A 50 -21.38 7.60 19.46
CA HIS A 50 -22.29 6.93 18.55
C HIS A 50 -23.68 7.57 18.65
N VAL A 51 -24.31 7.74 17.50
CA VAL A 51 -25.74 8.00 17.41
C VAL A 51 -26.48 6.67 17.34
N ILE A 52 -27.41 6.46 18.26
CA ILE A 52 -28.26 5.26 18.30
C ILE A 52 -29.69 5.68 17.91
N PRO A 53 -30.27 5.09 16.84
CA PRO A 53 -31.67 5.31 16.51
C PRO A 53 -32.61 4.42 17.34
N PHE A 54 -33.79 4.94 17.65
CA PHE A 54 -34.91 4.17 18.22
C PHE A 54 -36.22 4.61 17.57
N ARG A 55 -37.25 3.75 17.61
CA ARG A 55 -38.55 4.01 16.97
C ARG A 55 -39.64 4.19 18.02
N ALA A 56 -40.53 5.17 17.80
CA ALA A 56 -41.81 5.25 18.50
C ALA A 56 -42.89 4.44 17.79
N ALA A 57 -43.89 4.00 18.56
CA ALA A 57 -45.06 3.30 18.04
C ALA A 57 -45.84 4.13 16.98
N GLY A 58 -45.85 5.45 17.12
CA GLY A 58 -46.50 6.38 16.20
C GLY A 58 -45.71 7.66 15.98
N VAL A 59 -46.22 8.53 15.10
CA VAL A 59 -45.66 9.87 14.85
C VAL A 59 -45.88 10.76 16.07
N VAL A 60 -44.81 11.39 16.56
CA VAL A 60 -44.89 12.28 17.72
C VAL A 60 -45.34 13.68 17.29
N GLN A 61 -46.25 14.31 18.05
CA GLN A 61 -46.87 15.61 17.69
C GLN A 61 -46.12 16.83 18.26
N SER A 62 -45.22 16.63 19.21
CA SER A 62 -44.42 17.67 19.87
C SER A 62 -43.05 17.11 20.25
N ASP A 63 -42.06 17.96 20.51
CA ASP A 63 -40.74 17.51 20.98
C ASP A 63 -40.89 16.61 22.22
N ALA A 64 -40.33 15.40 22.14
CA ALA A 64 -40.38 14.43 23.22
C ALA A 64 -38.97 13.99 23.59
N THR A 65 -38.49 14.47 24.75
CA THR A 65 -37.29 13.93 25.40
C THR A 65 -37.71 12.83 26.37
N LEU A 66 -37.14 11.65 26.22
CA LEU A 66 -37.49 10.46 27.00
C LEU A 66 -36.54 10.25 28.17
N GLU A 67 -37.03 9.58 29.21
CA GLU A 67 -36.18 9.15 30.33
C GLU A 67 -35.14 8.13 29.83
N CYS A 68 -33.89 8.35 30.22
CA CYS A 68 -32.75 7.54 29.80
C CYS A 68 -31.92 7.11 31.01
N ARG A 69 -31.60 5.82 31.11
CA ARG A 69 -30.77 5.27 32.19
C ARG A 69 -29.77 4.27 31.63
N VAL A 70 -28.53 4.33 32.10
CA VAL A 70 -27.49 3.33 31.82
C VAL A 70 -27.27 2.54 33.11
N ASP A 71 -27.24 1.21 33.01
CA ASP A 71 -27.02 0.35 34.20
C ASP A 71 -25.62 0.53 34.78
N ASP A 72 -24.61 0.65 33.92
CA ASP A 72 -23.22 0.94 34.29
C ASP A 72 -22.67 2.18 33.56
N PRO A 73 -22.63 3.36 34.22
CA PRO A 73 -22.11 4.59 33.64
C PRO A 73 -20.59 4.64 33.53
N ILE A 74 -19.85 3.67 34.10
CA ILE A 74 -18.40 3.54 33.90
C ILE A 74 -18.12 3.05 32.47
N ILE A 75 -19.02 2.25 31.91
CA ILE A 75 -18.90 1.67 30.56
C ILE A 75 -19.43 2.61 29.48
N LEU A 76 -20.52 3.34 29.75
CA LEU A 76 -21.23 4.13 28.74
C LEU A 76 -21.77 5.44 29.31
N ALA A 77 -21.43 6.55 28.67
CA ALA A 77 -22.01 7.86 28.96
C ALA A 77 -23.06 8.25 27.91
N VAL A 78 -24.14 8.89 28.37
CA VAL A 78 -25.11 9.55 27.47
C VAL A 78 -24.66 10.99 27.26
N LEU A 79 -24.23 11.31 26.05
CA LEU A 79 -23.82 12.66 25.66
C LEU A 79 -25.03 13.53 25.30
N ARG A 80 -26.08 12.91 24.77
CA ARG A 80 -27.32 13.58 24.39
C ARG A 80 -28.52 12.72 24.68
N ALA A 81 -29.52 13.30 25.35
CA ALA A 81 -30.74 12.61 25.74
C ALA A 81 -31.56 12.12 24.52
N PRO A 82 -32.26 10.97 24.64
CA PRO A 82 -33.11 10.42 23.59
C PRO A 82 -34.25 11.38 23.29
N THR A 83 -34.27 11.86 22.05
CA THR A 83 -35.24 12.86 21.60
C THR A 83 -35.90 12.41 20.30
N ILE A 84 -37.22 12.61 20.20
CA ILE A 84 -37.99 12.50 18.96
C ILE A 84 -38.56 13.88 18.64
N LEU A 85 -38.33 14.35 17.40
CA LEU A 85 -38.86 15.63 16.91
C LEU A 85 -40.32 15.47 16.41
N PRO A 86 -41.07 16.58 16.25
CA PRO A 86 -42.47 16.54 15.86
C PRO A 86 -42.56 16.12 14.39
N GLY A 87 -43.51 15.24 14.07
CA GLY A 87 -43.64 14.66 12.73
C GLY A 87 -42.76 13.43 12.50
N GLU A 88 -41.84 13.13 13.40
CA GLU A 88 -40.92 12.00 13.26
C GLU A 88 -41.42 10.72 13.97
N ARG A 89 -40.99 9.57 13.43
CA ARG A 89 -41.15 8.25 14.07
C ARG A 89 -39.84 7.70 14.64
N THR A 90 -38.71 8.22 14.16
CA THR A 90 -37.37 7.82 14.59
C THR A 90 -36.82 8.90 15.50
N GLY A 91 -36.39 8.51 16.69
CA GLY A 91 -35.64 9.35 17.60
C GLY A 91 -34.18 8.93 17.66
N PHE A 92 -33.36 9.81 18.22
CA PHE A 92 -31.93 9.60 18.34
C PHE A 92 -31.44 9.99 19.74
N LEU A 93 -30.39 9.30 20.18
CA LEU A 93 -29.54 9.69 21.30
C LEU A 93 -28.07 9.56 20.90
N ARG A 94 -27.21 10.34 21.55
CA ARG A 94 -25.75 10.24 21.38
C ARG A 94 -25.15 9.67 22.65
N VAL A 95 -24.36 8.62 22.53
CA VAL A 95 -23.66 7.96 23.64
C VAL A 95 -22.16 7.93 23.37
N ARG A 96 -21.35 7.73 24.41
CA ARG A 96 -19.90 7.50 24.31
C ARG A 96 -19.50 6.27 25.10
N ALA A 97 -18.79 5.36 24.45
CA ALA A 97 -18.24 4.19 25.11
C ALA A 97 -16.94 4.56 25.85
N LEU A 98 -16.91 4.30 27.15
CA LEU A 98 -15.84 4.75 28.06
C LEU A 98 -14.91 3.61 28.52
N ALA A 99 -15.42 2.38 28.61
CA ALA A 99 -14.64 1.22 29.05
C ALA A 99 -15.10 -0.06 28.34
N LEU A 100 -14.18 -1.01 28.14
CA LEU A 100 -14.50 -2.33 27.62
C LEU A 100 -15.46 -3.07 28.56
N GLY A 101 -16.47 -3.75 28.01
CA GLY A 101 -17.42 -4.49 28.82
C GLY A 101 -18.82 -4.54 28.20
N ALA A 102 -19.81 -4.87 29.03
CA ALA A 102 -21.21 -4.92 28.63
C ALA A 102 -22.06 -4.12 29.62
N THR A 103 -23.03 -3.37 29.11
CA THR A 103 -24.00 -2.61 29.92
C THR A 103 -25.36 -2.62 29.21
N THR A 104 -26.41 -2.13 29.86
CA THR A 104 -27.73 -1.97 29.24
C THR A 104 -28.14 -0.51 29.26
N LEU A 105 -28.59 -0.05 28.10
CA LEU A 105 -29.16 1.27 27.89
C LEU A 105 -30.69 1.16 27.90
N HIS A 106 -31.33 1.95 28.75
CA HIS A 106 -32.79 2.00 28.89
C HIS A 106 -33.31 3.34 28.40
N VAL A 107 -34.31 3.31 27.52
CA VAL A 107 -35.03 4.50 27.02
C VAL A 107 -36.52 4.25 27.17
N GLY A 108 -37.17 4.95 28.10
CA GLY A 108 -38.53 4.62 28.53
C GLY A 108 -38.62 3.16 29.01
N SER A 109 -39.51 2.36 28.40
CA SER A 109 -39.65 0.93 28.69
C SER A 109 -38.77 0.01 27.81
N ALA A 110 -38.01 0.56 26.85
CA ALA A 110 -37.16 -0.21 25.97
C ALA A 110 -35.76 -0.37 26.55
N SER A 111 -35.13 -1.52 26.30
CA SER A 111 -33.77 -1.81 26.71
C SER A 111 -32.94 -2.29 25.52
N LEU A 112 -31.69 -1.85 25.44
CA LEU A 112 -30.69 -2.26 24.46
C LEU A 112 -29.44 -2.75 25.19
N ARG A 113 -29.01 -3.98 24.90
CA ARG A 113 -27.74 -4.48 25.41
C ARG A 113 -26.59 -3.86 24.60
N ILE A 114 -25.66 -3.22 25.29
CA ILE A 114 -24.47 -2.61 24.69
C ILE A 114 -23.25 -3.48 25.00
N LEU A 115 -22.47 -3.78 23.98
CA LEU A 115 -21.16 -4.42 24.09
C LEU A 115 -20.09 -3.43 23.64
N VAL A 116 -19.26 -2.94 24.56
CA VAL A 116 -18.13 -2.09 24.22
C VAL A 116 -16.92 -2.96 23.89
N ARG A 117 -16.41 -2.83 22.67
CA ARG A 117 -15.23 -3.55 22.17
C ARG A 117 -14.13 -2.57 21.78
N ALA A 118 -12.89 -3.05 21.77
CA ALA A 118 -11.81 -2.35 21.09
C ALA A 118 -12.11 -2.32 19.60
N LEU A 119 -11.71 -1.24 18.92
CA LEU A 119 -11.84 -1.15 17.47
C LEU A 119 -11.03 -2.30 16.82
N PRO A 120 -11.61 -3.06 15.88
CA PRO A 120 -10.99 -4.28 15.33
C PRO A 120 -9.73 -3.96 14.52
N VAL A 121 -9.67 -2.75 13.97
CA VAL A 121 -8.50 -2.23 13.28
C VAL A 121 -7.88 -1.20 14.18
N VAL A 122 -6.80 -1.56 14.90
CA VAL A 122 -5.97 -0.57 15.61
C VAL A 122 -5.14 0.19 14.57
N ALA A 123 -5.80 0.93 13.69
CA ALA A 123 -5.11 1.83 12.81
C ALA A 123 -4.52 2.94 13.68
N ARG A 124 -3.25 3.28 13.43
CA ARG A 124 -2.57 4.41 14.12
C ARG A 124 -3.26 5.75 13.90
N ILE A 125 -4.23 5.80 12.99
CA ILE A 125 -5.17 6.91 12.79
C ILE A 125 -5.84 7.41 14.06
N HIS A 126 -5.92 6.57 15.10
CA HIS A 126 -6.67 6.89 16.31
C HIS A 126 -5.83 7.48 17.45
N ARG A 127 -4.51 7.62 17.31
CA ARG A 127 -3.67 8.26 18.34
C ARG A 127 -3.35 9.68 17.95
N SER A 128 -3.18 10.56 18.94
CA SER A 128 -2.60 11.87 18.68
C SER A 128 -1.19 11.68 18.16
N VAL A 129 -0.79 12.46 17.16
CA VAL A 129 0.53 12.31 16.56
C VAL A 129 1.23 13.64 16.38
N ALA A 130 2.54 13.62 16.64
CA ALA A 130 3.42 14.75 16.40
C ALA A 130 4.12 14.57 15.05
N ASN A 131 4.12 15.63 14.25
CA ASN A 131 4.90 15.73 13.03
C ASN A 131 5.81 16.95 13.12
N ILE A 132 7.11 16.74 12.93
CA ILE A 132 8.04 17.86 12.76
C ILE A 132 7.81 18.41 11.34
N THR A 133 7.37 19.66 11.24
CA THR A 133 7.05 20.32 9.97
C THR A 133 8.16 21.22 9.45
N THR A 134 9.13 21.52 10.31
CA THR A 134 10.26 22.40 10.05
C THR A 134 11.37 22.12 11.06
N PRO A 135 12.65 22.16 10.68
CA PRO A 135 13.20 22.29 9.32
C PRO A 135 12.78 21.19 8.35
N ALA A 136 13.10 21.38 7.06
CA ALA A 136 12.96 20.31 6.08
C ALA A 136 14.00 19.19 6.32
N GLN A 137 13.63 17.97 5.95
CA GLN A 137 14.55 16.82 5.99
C GLN A 137 15.81 17.08 5.15
N GLY A 138 16.99 16.82 5.72
CA GLY A 138 18.29 17.04 5.06
C GLY A 138 18.75 18.50 5.02
N ALA A 139 18.08 19.41 5.73
CA ALA A 139 18.56 20.78 5.90
C ALA A 139 19.89 20.79 6.67
N VAL A 140 20.75 21.74 6.31
CA VAL A 140 21.99 22.05 7.06
C VAL A 140 21.69 23.16 8.06
N VAL A 141 22.16 23.00 9.28
CA VAL A 141 21.87 23.90 10.40
C VAL A 141 23.15 24.30 11.13
N TRP A 142 23.20 25.57 11.55
CA TRP A 142 24.25 26.14 12.39
C TRP A 142 23.64 27.22 13.29
N GLY A 143 24.28 27.49 14.43
CA GLY A 143 23.76 28.42 15.44
C GLY A 143 22.35 28.03 15.92
N ILE A 144 21.52 29.01 16.26
CA ILE A 144 20.14 28.79 16.68
C ILE A 144 19.22 28.63 15.46
N PHE A 145 18.42 27.56 15.43
CA PHE A 145 17.39 27.36 14.42
C PHE A 145 16.07 26.90 15.06
N SER A 146 14.96 27.19 14.41
CA SER A 146 13.63 26.86 14.91
C SER A 146 13.11 25.54 14.35
N VAL A 147 12.44 24.76 15.22
CA VAL A 147 11.79 23.50 14.93
C VAL A 147 10.29 23.66 15.17
N GLY A 148 9.49 23.41 14.14
CA GLY A 148 8.04 23.40 14.21
C GLY A 148 7.50 22.00 14.39
N VAL A 149 6.59 21.82 15.34
CA VAL A 149 5.88 20.55 15.59
C VAL A 149 4.38 20.80 15.51
N GLU A 150 3.72 20.03 14.65
CA GLU A 150 2.26 19.94 14.60
C GLU A 150 1.79 18.70 15.35
N VAL A 151 0.74 18.86 16.15
CA VAL A 151 0.10 17.78 16.91
C VAL A 151 -1.35 17.68 16.50
N SER A 152 -1.65 16.61 15.77
CA SER A 152 -3.02 16.30 15.38
C SER A 152 -3.71 15.45 16.47
N PRO A 153 -4.99 15.72 16.76
CA PRO A 153 -5.77 15.00 17.77
C PRO A 153 -6.09 13.58 17.33
N GLY A 154 -5.87 12.61 18.21
CA GLY A 154 -6.34 11.25 18.02
C GLY A 154 -7.86 11.11 18.12
N ALA A 155 -8.34 9.88 17.95
CA ALA A 155 -9.69 9.39 18.17
C ALA A 155 -10.42 9.98 19.39
N ARG A 156 -9.69 10.16 20.49
CA ARG A 156 -10.17 10.66 21.78
C ARG A 156 -10.44 12.17 21.82
N GLY A 157 -9.82 12.93 20.91
CA GLY A 157 -9.68 14.38 20.98
C GLY A 157 -10.98 15.16 20.78
N GLY A 158 -11.82 15.18 21.80
CA GLY A 158 -12.82 16.22 22.01
C GLY A 158 -12.24 17.45 22.72
N HIS A 159 -13.10 18.43 22.98
CA HIS A 159 -12.79 19.65 23.73
C HIS A 159 -12.31 19.34 25.18
N ASP A 160 -12.74 18.21 25.73
CA ASP A 160 -12.52 17.79 27.13
C ASP A 160 -11.21 17.02 27.42
N ASP A 161 -10.32 16.82 26.45
CA ASP A 161 -9.13 15.99 26.67
C ASP A 161 -8.02 16.72 27.45
N ALA A 162 -7.50 16.04 28.48
CA ALA A 162 -6.37 16.49 29.28
C ALA A 162 -5.14 16.81 28.40
N PRO A 163 -4.36 17.85 28.74
CA PRO A 163 -3.35 18.40 27.83
C PRO A 163 -2.22 17.39 27.56
N VAL A 164 -2.11 16.92 26.31
CA VAL A 164 -0.93 16.21 25.82
C VAL A 164 0.23 17.21 25.80
N ARG A 165 1.30 16.90 26.56
CA ARG A 165 2.51 17.73 26.60
C ARG A 165 3.42 17.38 25.42
N VAL A 166 3.83 18.38 24.65
CA VAL A 166 4.69 18.23 23.47
C VAL A 166 6.12 18.61 23.85
N ARG A 167 7.09 17.73 23.58
CA ARG A 167 8.52 17.98 23.83
C ARG A 167 9.35 17.61 22.62
N LEU A 168 10.61 18.05 22.57
CA LEU A 168 11.56 17.71 21.51
C LEU A 168 12.78 16.99 22.10
N ARG A 169 13.12 15.84 21.55
CA ARG A 169 14.36 15.13 21.85
C ARG A 169 15.46 15.57 20.90
N VAL A 170 16.54 16.08 21.50
CA VAL A 170 17.81 16.38 20.85
C VAL A 170 18.87 15.46 21.45
N PRO A 171 19.62 14.68 20.66
CA PRO A 171 20.67 13.80 21.17
C PRO A 171 21.65 14.54 22.08
N GLY A 172 21.97 13.92 23.23
CA GLY A 172 22.88 14.52 24.22
C GLY A 172 22.27 15.61 25.11
N ARG A 173 20.96 15.91 24.99
CA ARG A 173 20.26 16.88 25.84
C ARG A 173 19.08 16.27 26.59
N GLU A 174 18.62 16.97 27.63
CA GLU A 174 17.30 16.71 28.20
C GLU A 174 16.19 17.07 27.19
N LEU A 175 15.00 16.47 27.36
CA LEU A 175 13.85 16.78 26.52
C LEU A 175 13.51 18.28 26.61
N LEU A 176 13.55 18.96 25.46
CA LEU A 176 13.27 20.39 25.39
C LEU A 176 11.77 20.66 25.49
N GLU A 177 11.42 21.74 26.17
CA GLU A 177 10.07 22.30 26.19
C GLU A 177 9.93 23.33 25.05
N PRO A 178 8.70 23.51 24.51
CA PRO A 178 8.49 24.45 23.45
C PRO A 178 8.71 25.89 23.95
N VAL A 179 9.42 26.69 23.17
CA VAL A 179 9.54 28.14 23.43
C VAL A 179 8.19 28.84 23.25
N ARG A 180 7.33 28.27 22.39
CA ARG A 180 5.95 28.72 22.21
C ARG A 180 5.03 27.55 21.89
N LEU A 181 3.89 27.50 22.58
CA LEU A 181 2.76 26.64 22.25
C LEU A 181 1.64 27.53 21.72
N LEU A 182 1.30 27.37 20.44
CA LEU A 182 0.23 28.14 19.82
C LEU A 182 -1.14 27.57 20.21
N PRO A 183 -2.18 28.41 20.35
CA PRO A 183 -3.55 27.95 20.59
C PRO A 183 -4.05 27.11 19.40
N ARG A 184 -5.20 26.42 19.56
CA ARG A 184 -5.86 25.72 18.45
C ARG A 184 -6.40 26.75 17.44
N LEU A 185 -5.55 27.18 16.53
CA LEU A 185 -5.83 28.23 15.54
C LEU A 185 -6.78 27.74 14.43
N ASP A 186 -6.92 26.44 14.23
CA ASP A 186 -7.78 25.78 13.23
C ASP A 186 -8.75 24.75 13.86
N GLY A 187 -9.00 24.87 15.17
CA GLY A 187 -9.91 23.99 15.93
C GLY A 187 -9.42 22.55 16.15
N LEU A 188 -8.43 22.07 15.40
CA LEU A 188 -8.03 20.66 15.36
C LEU A 188 -6.57 20.47 15.81
N VAL A 189 -5.62 21.14 15.17
CA VAL A 189 -4.18 20.93 15.36
C VAL A 189 -3.63 21.86 16.44
N ARG A 190 -2.72 21.36 17.28
CA ARG A 190 -1.87 22.19 18.15
C ARG A 190 -0.50 22.36 17.51
N ARG A 191 0.07 23.56 17.57
CA ARG A 191 1.40 23.83 17.03
C ARG A 191 2.36 24.25 18.14
N ALA A 192 3.58 23.75 18.09
CA ALA A 192 4.64 24.06 19.02
C ALA A 192 5.91 24.48 18.26
N ARG A 193 6.57 25.53 18.74
CA ARG A 193 7.88 25.96 18.26
C ARG A 193 8.93 25.63 19.33
N PHE A 194 10.06 25.10 18.91
CA PHE A 194 11.27 24.91 19.71
C PHE A 194 12.40 25.67 19.04
N ASP A 195 13.34 26.18 19.82
CA ASP A 195 14.59 26.74 19.30
C ASP A 195 15.74 25.83 19.77
N VAL A 196 16.56 25.38 18.82
CA VAL A 196 17.69 24.48 19.07
C VAL A 196 18.97 25.22 18.72
N ASP A 197 19.87 25.33 19.70
CA ASP A 197 21.22 25.85 19.49
C ASP A 197 22.14 24.71 19.04
N ALA A 198 22.66 24.78 17.82
CA ALA A 198 23.57 23.80 17.23
C ALA A 198 25.05 24.04 17.58
N SER A 199 25.39 25.14 18.24
CA SER A 199 26.77 25.58 18.45
C SER A 199 27.61 24.63 19.32
N ASP A 200 26.95 23.89 20.21
CA ASP A 200 27.54 22.90 21.12
C ASP A 200 27.17 21.45 20.74
N LEU A 201 26.47 21.24 19.62
CA LEU A 201 26.21 19.90 19.08
C LEU A 201 27.39 19.44 18.21
N PRO A 202 27.71 18.14 18.17
CA PRO A 202 28.76 17.63 17.30
C PRO A 202 28.41 17.84 15.81
N GLU A 203 29.42 18.15 14.99
CA GLU A 203 29.25 18.21 13.54
C GLU A 203 28.82 16.86 12.96
N GLY A 204 28.02 16.92 11.88
CA GLY A 204 27.50 15.73 11.20
C GLY A 204 26.00 15.50 11.42
N LEU A 205 25.59 14.23 11.38
CA LEU A 205 24.17 13.85 11.39
C LEU A 205 23.51 14.13 12.75
N LEU A 206 22.41 14.88 12.74
CA LEU A 206 21.55 15.13 13.89
C LEU A 206 20.16 14.54 13.64
N GLU A 207 19.67 13.70 14.56
CA GLU A 207 18.29 13.18 14.51
C GLU A 207 17.43 13.81 15.61
N LEU A 208 16.34 14.48 15.21
CA LEU A 208 15.37 15.10 16.11
C LEU A 208 14.09 14.27 16.17
N VAL A 209 13.52 14.12 17.36
CA VAL A 209 12.26 13.37 17.57
C VAL A 209 11.32 14.18 18.45
N ALA A 210 10.10 14.48 17.98
CA ALA A 210 9.06 15.07 18.81
C ALA A 210 8.41 13.99 19.69
N VAL A 211 8.14 14.30 20.95
CA VAL A 211 7.60 13.37 21.94
C VAL A 211 6.31 13.95 22.50
N LEU A 212 5.21 13.23 22.30
CA LEU A 212 3.93 13.48 22.94
C LEU A 212 3.85 12.69 24.23
N GLN A 213 3.61 13.38 25.35
CA GLN A 213 3.40 12.75 26.65
C GLN A 213 1.92 12.89 27.05
N PRO A 214 1.12 11.82 26.94
CA PRO A 214 -0.22 11.79 27.51
C PRO A 214 -0.15 11.80 29.05
N PRO A 215 -1.18 12.31 29.76
CA PRO A 215 -1.23 12.33 31.22
C PRO A 215 -1.14 10.93 31.85
N ASP A 216 -1.84 9.94 31.27
CA ASP A 216 -1.95 8.57 31.79
C ASP A 216 -1.50 7.51 30.76
N GLY A 217 -0.52 7.83 29.90
CA GLY A 217 -0.11 6.97 28.79
C GLY A 217 1.39 6.96 28.49
N ALA A 218 1.82 5.94 27.74
CA ALA A 218 3.17 5.88 27.20
C ALA A 218 3.42 7.05 26.22
N PRO A 219 4.65 7.60 26.19
CA PRO A 219 4.99 8.62 25.22
C PRO A 219 4.81 8.11 23.79
N VAL A 220 4.32 8.97 22.90
CA VAL A 220 4.21 8.71 21.46
C VAL A 220 5.24 9.56 20.74
N GLU A 221 6.10 8.95 19.95
CA GLU A 221 7.20 9.62 19.26
C GLU A 221 6.84 9.92 17.80
N SER A 222 7.33 11.04 17.28
CA SER A 222 7.28 11.33 15.85
C SER A 222 8.28 10.44 15.11
N ARG A 223 8.17 10.41 13.77
CA ARG A 223 9.28 9.97 12.94
C ARG A 223 10.51 10.87 13.20
N PRO A 224 11.75 10.34 13.18
CA PRO A 224 12.95 11.16 13.29
C PRO A 224 13.11 12.08 12.08
N LEU A 225 13.43 13.36 12.33
CA LEU A 225 13.91 14.32 11.34
C LEU A 225 15.43 14.28 11.34
N SER A 226 16.05 14.04 10.18
CA SER A 226 17.52 14.04 10.07
C SER A 226 18.02 15.33 9.42
N LEU A 227 19.01 15.95 10.07
CA LEU A 227 19.65 17.21 9.70
C LEU A 227 21.18 17.03 9.67
N THR A 228 21.90 18.00 9.12
CA THR A 228 23.36 18.08 9.20
C THR A 228 23.78 19.32 9.98
N VAL A 229 24.52 19.13 11.07
CA VAL A 229 25.13 20.20 11.87
C VAL A 229 26.50 20.53 11.32
N VAL A 230 26.78 21.82 11.15
CA VAL A 230 28.07 22.36 10.71
C VAL A 230 28.48 23.54 11.59
N HIS A 231 29.78 23.71 11.85
CA HIS A 231 30.32 24.84 12.59
C HIS A 231 31.13 25.74 11.65
N PRO A 232 30.48 26.71 10.97
CA PRO A 232 31.14 27.49 9.93
C PRO A 232 32.24 28.39 10.49
N ASP A 233 33.36 28.48 9.76
CA ASP A 233 34.44 29.41 10.06
C ASP A 233 33.96 30.87 10.02
N ALA A 234 34.65 31.73 10.75
CA ALA A 234 34.35 33.15 10.77
C ALA A 234 34.49 33.76 9.36
N GLY A 235 33.36 34.14 8.76
CA GLY A 235 33.28 34.72 7.41
C GLY A 235 32.78 33.76 6.32
N ALA A 236 32.52 32.49 6.63
CA ALA A 236 31.96 31.51 5.68
C ALA A 236 30.45 31.72 5.40
N VAL A 237 29.76 32.47 6.26
CA VAL A 237 28.34 32.80 6.11
C VAL A 237 28.20 34.22 5.57
N VAL A 238 27.60 34.38 4.40
CA VAL A 238 27.18 35.67 3.85
C VAL A 238 25.81 36.01 4.43
N ALA A 239 25.66 37.16 5.08
CA ALA A 239 24.40 37.57 5.70
C ALA A 239 24.10 39.05 5.48
N GLY A 240 22.82 39.41 5.48
CA GLY A 240 22.36 40.79 5.34
C GLY A 240 20.89 40.98 5.69
N GLU A 241 20.48 42.24 5.86
CA GLU A 241 19.08 42.61 6.11
C GLU A 241 18.31 42.62 4.77
N CYS A 242 17.10 42.06 4.75
CA CYS A 242 16.34 41.83 3.52
C CYS A 242 15.88 43.12 2.85
N GLU A 243 15.53 44.15 3.63
CA GLU A 243 15.04 45.44 3.12
C GLU A 243 16.13 46.24 2.39
N ALA A 244 17.40 45.98 2.68
CA ALA A 244 18.53 46.62 2.00
C ALA A 244 18.63 46.26 0.51
N PHE A 245 17.91 45.22 0.06
CA PHE A 245 17.96 44.69 -1.30
C PHE A 245 16.66 44.90 -2.10
N LEU A 246 15.73 45.73 -1.63
CA LEU A 246 14.49 46.03 -2.36
C LEU A 246 14.73 46.75 -3.69
N ASP A 247 15.77 47.58 -3.76
CA ASP A 247 16.16 48.33 -4.98
C ASP A 247 17.18 47.58 -5.86
N ALA A 248 17.48 46.31 -5.55
CA ALA A 248 18.44 45.52 -6.32
C ALA A 248 17.98 45.33 -7.79
N PRO A 249 18.92 45.28 -8.76
CA PRO A 249 18.59 45.02 -10.16
C PRO A 249 17.79 43.74 -10.31
N ARG A 250 16.59 43.84 -10.88
CA ARG A 250 15.67 42.72 -11.03
C ARG A 250 15.67 42.17 -12.47
N PRO A 251 15.95 40.87 -12.67
CA PRO A 251 15.80 40.23 -13.97
C PRO A 251 14.35 40.25 -14.44
N GLU A 252 14.14 40.43 -15.75
CA GLU A 252 12.80 40.47 -16.38
C GLU A 252 11.95 39.25 -16.01
N ALA A 253 12.58 38.07 -15.86
CA ALA A 253 11.94 36.82 -15.50
C ALA A 253 11.12 36.88 -14.20
N PHE A 254 11.47 37.75 -13.24
CA PHE A 254 10.78 37.91 -11.95
C PHE A 254 9.66 38.97 -11.95
N GLY A 255 9.38 39.59 -13.09
CA GLY A 255 8.39 40.66 -13.23
C GLY A 255 8.79 41.97 -12.52
N ALA A 256 7.95 43.01 -12.63
CA ALA A 256 8.29 44.35 -12.13
C ALA A 256 7.84 44.66 -10.69
N GLY A 257 7.05 43.80 -10.06
CA GLY A 257 6.51 44.10 -8.72
C GLY A 257 7.58 44.02 -7.64
N ILE A 258 7.69 45.01 -6.75
CA ILE A 258 8.68 45.03 -5.65
C ILE A 258 7.94 44.87 -4.30
N PRO A 259 8.40 44.00 -3.38
CA PRO A 259 7.83 43.89 -2.04
C PRO A 259 7.91 45.21 -1.25
N ALA A 260 7.07 45.37 -0.24
CA ALA A 260 7.10 46.59 0.59
C ALA A 260 8.12 46.47 1.73
N ALA A 261 8.66 47.59 2.19
CA ALA A 261 9.41 47.65 3.45
C ALA A 261 8.47 47.93 4.64
N GLY A 262 8.81 47.39 5.80
CA GLY A 262 8.17 47.66 7.09
C GLY A 262 9.19 47.97 8.17
N PHE A 263 8.70 48.35 9.36
CA PHE A 263 9.54 48.62 10.53
C PHE A 263 8.97 47.97 11.79
N SER A 264 9.82 47.30 12.57
CA SER A 264 9.47 46.65 13.84
C SER A 264 10.69 46.68 14.76
N PRO A 265 10.53 47.07 16.04
CA PRO A 265 11.64 47.05 17.00
C PRO A 265 12.19 45.63 17.26
N ASP A 266 11.39 44.60 16.98
CA ASP A 266 11.77 43.20 17.16
C ASP A 266 12.51 42.59 15.95
N ALA A 267 12.66 43.34 14.84
CA ALA A 267 13.42 42.93 13.66
C ALA A 267 14.90 43.36 13.77
N SER A 268 15.84 42.64 13.14
CA SER A 268 17.25 43.02 13.17
C SER A 268 17.48 44.34 12.45
N GLY A 269 18.08 45.31 13.16
CA GLY A 269 18.26 46.67 12.62
C GLY A 269 16.96 47.49 12.48
N GLY A 270 15.80 46.90 12.80
CA GLY A 270 14.49 47.54 12.84
C GLY A 270 13.69 47.50 11.53
N GLY A 271 14.31 47.19 10.39
CA GLY A 271 13.66 47.07 9.08
C GLY A 271 13.21 45.64 8.77
N PHE A 272 12.28 45.48 7.81
CA PHE A 272 11.97 44.17 7.22
C PHE A 272 11.24 44.33 5.89
N VAL A 273 11.09 43.23 5.15
CA VAL A 273 10.30 43.13 3.93
C VAL A 273 8.94 42.49 4.21
N VAL A 274 7.87 43.05 3.62
CA VAL A 274 6.49 42.55 3.66
C VAL A 274 6.06 42.09 2.29
N ASN A 275 5.53 40.87 2.25
CA ASN A 275 4.93 40.30 1.07
C ASN A 275 3.53 39.75 1.37
N GLY A 276 2.51 40.42 0.85
CA GLY A 276 1.11 40.02 1.01
C GLY A 276 0.53 39.24 -0.15
N ARG A 277 1.35 38.83 -1.14
CA ARG A 277 0.92 38.11 -2.35
C ARG A 277 2.03 37.17 -2.86
N PRO A 278 1.75 36.16 -3.72
CA PRO A 278 2.81 35.34 -4.31
C PRO A 278 3.77 36.15 -5.19
N GLU A 279 3.27 37.27 -5.72
CA GLU A 279 4.05 38.32 -6.37
C GLU A 279 3.68 39.64 -5.70
N PRO A 280 4.67 40.46 -5.30
CA PRO A 280 6.07 40.45 -5.74
C PRO A 280 6.99 39.44 -5.04
N VAL A 281 8.04 38.94 -5.70
CA VAL A 281 9.04 38.01 -5.12
C VAL A 281 10.21 38.80 -4.52
N TRP A 282 10.77 38.42 -3.37
CA TRP A 282 11.99 39.05 -2.84
C TRP A 282 13.23 38.45 -3.51
N ILE A 283 14.21 39.27 -3.90
CA ILE A 283 15.39 38.86 -4.67
C ILE A 283 16.70 39.37 -4.06
N LEU A 284 17.79 38.67 -4.35
CA LEU A 284 19.15 38.99 -3.94
C LEU A 284 20.12 38.63 -5.07
N PRO A 285 20.82 39.60 -5.68
CA PRO A 285 21.97 39.33 -6.52
C PRO A 285 23.07 38.67 -5.68
N PHE A 286 23.62 37.56 -6.16
CA PHE A 286 24.58 36.75 -5.43
C PHE A 286 25.66 36.21 -6.38
N GLU A 287 26.92 36.45 -6.05
CA GLU A 287 28.06 35.95 -6.82
C GLU A 287 28.61 34.70 -6.16
N VAL A 288 28.74 33.63 -6.95
CA VAL A 288 29.27 32.33 -6.51
C VAL A 288 30.70 32.20 -7.02
N GLU A 289 31.68 32.32 -6.12
CA GLU A 289 33.11 32.24 -6.48
C GLU A 289 33.54 30.84 -6.94
N ARG A 290 32.99 29.80 -6.30
CA ARG A 290 33.21 28.39 -6.63
C ARG A 290 31.87 27.66 -6.59
N GLY A 291 31.57 26.95 -7.66
CA GLY A 291 30.37 26.14 -7.75
C GLY A 291 30.33 25.09 -6.65
N GLY A 292 29.14 24.84 -6.11
CA GLY A 292 28.95 23.95 -4.98
C GLY A 292 27.60 24.10 -4.31
N ARG A 293 27.42 23.37 -3.20
CA ARG A 293 26.17 23.37 -2.43
C ARG A 293 26.11 24.56 -1.48
N HIS A 294 24.94 25.20 -1.42
CA HIS A 294 24.68 26.36 -0.58
C HIS A 294 23.39 26.15 0.22
N GLN A 295 23.44 26.41 1.53
CA GLN A 295 22.24 26.43 2.38
C GLN A 295 21.80 27.88 2.60
N VAL A 296 20.53 28.16 2.31
CA VAL A 296 19.90 29.44 2.59
C VAL A 296 19.10 29.34 3.88
N THR A 297 19.26 30.32 4.76
CA THR A 297 18.52 30.47 6.02
C THR A 297 17.96 31.88 6.11
N VAL A 298 16.76 32.04 6.64
CA VAL A 298 16.13 33.35 6.83
C VAL A 298 15.61 33.53 8.25
N VAL A 299 15.56 34.79 8.69
CA VAL A 299 14.74 35.20 9.84
C VAL A 299 13.43 35.71 9.28
N ALA A 300 12.33 35.04 9.63
CA ALA A 300 11.02 35.31 9.08
C ALA A 300 9.93 35.20 10.15
N ARG A 301 8.78 35.81 9.88
CA ARG A 301 7.53 35.56 10.59
C ARG A 301 6.37 35.56 9.58
N GLY A 302 5.23 35.03 9.99
CA GLY A 302 4.05 35.02 9.14
C GLY A 302 2.76 35.20 9.90
N ASP A 303 1.82 35.94 9.34
CA ASP A 303 0.48 36.01 9.92
C ASP A 303 -0.26 34.70 9.62
N PHE A 304 -0.93 34.15 10.63
CA PHE A 304 -1.80 32.99 10.44
C PHE A 304 -3.08 33.44 9.73
N GLY A 305 -3.30 32.93 8.53
CA GLY A 305 -4.48 33.25 7.73
C GLY A 305 -4.90 32.04 6.92
N ALA A 306 -6.21 31.85 6.69
CA ALA A 306 -6.76 30.68 6.01
C ALA A 306 -6.16 29.33 6.48
N GLY A 307 -5.83 29.23 7.78
CA GLY A 307 -5.46 27.96 8.39
C GLY A 307 -4.03 27.48 8.31
N ALA A 308 -3.14 28.27 7.74
CA ALA A 308 -1.75 27.91 7.63
C ALA A 308 -0.88 29.16 7.75
N PHE A 309 0.38 28.93 8.12
CA PHE A 309 1.39 29.97 8.03
C PHE A 309 1.93 30.03 6.59
N PRO A 310 2.63 31.13 6.24
CA PRO A 310 3.32 31.23 4.97
C PRO A 310 4.26 30.04 4.73
N SER A 311 4.22 29.52 3.52
CA SER A 311 5.24 28.64 2.95
C SER A 311 6.11 29.47 2.03
N ILE A 312 7.42 29.30 2.16
CA ILE A 312 8.41 30.04 1.37
C ILE A 312 9.23 29.08 0.53
N GLY A 313 9.55 29.49 -0.69
CA GLY A 313 10.32 28.71 -1.65
C GLY A 313 11.55 29.47 -2.12
N LEU A 314 12.67 28.75 -2.29
CA LEU A 314 13.90 29.25 -2.88
C LEU A 314 13.87 29.04 -4.40
N CYS A 315 14.08 30.11 -5.16
CA CYS A 315 14.28 30.07 -6.61
C CYS A 315 15.65 30.69 -6.96
N VAL A 316 16.18 30.31 -8.13
CA VAL A 316 17.46 30.79 -8.65
C VAL A 316 17.25 31.22 -10.10
N ASP A 317 17.65 32.45 -10.44
CA ASP A 317 17.65 33.09 -11.77
C ASP A 317 16.27 33.27 -12.45
N ALA A 318 15.24 32.57 -12.00
CA ALA A 318 13.85 32.69 -12.45
C ALA A 318 12.89 32.43 -11.28
N PRO A 319 11.63 32.93 -11.32
CA PRO A 319 10.66 32.73 -10.24
C PRO A 319 10.13 31.29 -10.14
N ARG A 320 10.48 30.43 -11.11
CA ARG A 320 10.22 28.99 -11.15
C ARG A 320 11.32 28.29 -11.97
N PRO A 321 11.63 27.01 -11.69
CA PRO A 321 11.04 26.18 -10.62
C PRO A 321 11.48 26.63 -9.22
N VAL A 322 10.67 26.35 -8.21
CA VAL A 322 11.09 26.47 -6.80
C VAL A 322 11.93 25.23 -6.49
N LEU A 323 13.19 25.43 -6.11
CA LEU A 323 14.16 24.35 -5.92
C LEU A 323 13.92 23.62 -4.60
N THR A 324 13.66 24.37 -3.55
CA THR A 324 13.37 23.85 -2.21
C THR A 324 12.44 24.81 -1.46
N ALA A 325 11.77 24.33 -0.42
CA ALA A 325 10.76 25.10 0.30
C ALA A 325 10.73 24.78 1.81
N VAL A 326 10.09 25.65 2.58
CA VAL A 326 9.84 25.43 4.01
C VAL A 326 8.53 26.10 4.43
N ARG A 327 7.95 25.63 5.54
CA ARG A 327 6.77 26.22 6.19
C ARG A 327 7.23 27.11 7.34
N LEU A 328 6.71 28.32 7.44
CA LEU A 328 6.84 29.07 8.70
C LEU A 328 5.96 28.42 9.77
N VAL A 329 6.34 28.63 11.03
CA VAL A 329 5.74 27.90 12.16
C VAL A 329 5.12 28.83 13.19
N ASP A 330 5.33 30.15 13.06
CA ASP A 330 5.01 31.11 14.08
C ASP A 330 4.76 32.53 13.51
N ASP A 331 4.00 33.33 14.27
CA ASP A 331 3.79 34.76 14.01
C ASP A 331 4.87 35.65 14.65
N ALA A 332 5.75 35.08 15.48
CA ALA A 332 6.95 35.75 15.98
C ALA A 332 8.15 35.52 15.05
N TRP A 333 9.14 36.42 15.07
CA TRP A 333 10.40 36.23 14.34
C TRP A 333 11.09 34.93 14.77
N HIS A 334 11.49 34.13 13.78
CA HIS A 334 12.19 32.86 13.98
C HIS A 334 13.17 32.60 12.83
N ARG A 335 14.27 31.90 13.15
CA ARG A 335 15.34 31.60 12.21
C ARG A 335 15.15 30.20 11.62
N ILE A 336 14.97 30.12 10.30
CA ILE A 336 14.55 28.90 9.62
C ILE A 336 15.39 28.64 8.37
N PRO A 337 15.97 27.43 8.20
CA PRO A 337 16.60 27.05 6.95
C PRO A 337 15.53 26.87 5.87
N VAL A 338 15.74 27.50 4.71
CA VAL A 338 14.83 27.40 3.56
C VAL A 338 15.09 26.08 2.86
N GLY A 339 14.38 25.05 3.30
CA GLY A 339 14.48 23.72 2.71
C GLY A 339 15.86 23.09 2.86
N PHE A 340 16.29 22.33 1.86
CA PHE A 340 17.60 21.66 1.82
C PHE A 340 18.62 22.44 0.98
N PRO A 341 19.94 22.18 1.11
CA PRO A 341 20.95 22.90 0.33
C PRO A 341 20.78 22.71 -1.18
N VAL A 342 20.97 23.78 -1.96
CA VAL A 342 20.89 23.79 -3.42
C VAL A 342 22.27 23.89 -4.06
N GLU A 343 22.44 23.32 -5.24
CA GLU A 343 23.68 23.42 -6.01
C GLU A 343 23.66 24.68 -6.87
N LEU A 344 24.72 25.48 -6.79
CA LEU A 344 24.91 26.70 -7.57
C LEU A 344 26.20 26.57 -8.38
N GLU A 345 26.15 27.01 -9.64
CA GLU A 345 27.32 27.09 -10.50
C GLU A 345 28.18 28.31 -10.15
N PRO A 346 29.47 28.36 -10.55
CA PRO A 346 30.24 29.59 -10.43
C PRO A 346 29.66 30.70 -11.33
N GLY A 347 29.56 31.91 -10.82
CA GLY A 347 29.10 33.08 -11.57
C GLY A 347 28.04 33.92 -10.83
N GLU A 348 27.46 34.87 -11.56
CA GLU A 348 26.39 35.74 -11.05
C GLU A 348 25.04 35.01 -11.10
N HIS A 349 24.36 35.00 -9.96
CA HIS A 349 23.03 34.43 -9.79
C HIS A 349 22.09 35.45 -9.14
N THR A 350 20.79 35.24 -9.32
CA THR A 350 19.74 35.93 -8.54
C THR A 350 19.02 34.90 -7.68
N LEU A 351 19.27 34.94 -6.37
CA LEU A 351 18.52 34.15 -5.40
C LEU A 351 17.19 34.83 -5.08
N ALA A 352 16.13 34.05 -4.90
CA ALA A 352 14.81 34.62 -4.67
C ALA A 352 14.01 33.82 -3.64
N ILE A 353 13.30 34.54 -2.76
CA ILE A 353 12.35 33.97 -1.80
C ILE A 353 10.93 34.26 -2.26
N ARG A 354 10.21 33.19 -2.61
CA ARG A 354 8.84 33.22 -3.11
C ARG A 354 7.85 32.86 -2.01
N PHE A 355 6.81 33.67 -1.82
CA PHE A 355 5.65 33.30 -1.02
C PHE A 355 4.78 32.31 -1.82
N MET A 356 4.68 31.06 -1.35
CA MET A 356 4.11 29.96 -2.15
C MET A 356 2.60 29.81 -1.99
N ASN A 357 2.06 30.06 -0.81
CA ASN A 357 0.69 29.69 -0.42
C ASN A 357 -0.12 30.90 0.06
N ASP A 358 -0.10 32.01 -0.66
CA ASP A 358 -1.01 33.11 -0.37
C ASP A 358 -2.44 32.75 -0.79
N LEU A 359 -3.35 32.64 0.18
CA LEU A 359 -4.77 32.42 -0.05
C LEU A 359 -5.59 33.37 0.82
N ARG A 360 -6.29 34.31 0.18
CA ARG A 360 -7.22 35.21 0.84
C ARG A 360 -8.66 34.71 0.70
N VAL A 361 -9.33 34.49 1.83
CA VAL A 361 -10.78 34.26 1.88
C VAL A 361 -11.45 35.55 2.38
N SER A 362 -12.55 35.96 1.73
CA SER A 362 -13.26 37.17 2.13
C SER A 362 -13.86 36.99 3.52
N GLY A 363 -13.53 37.90 4.45
CA GLY A 363 -14.04 37.87 5.82
C GLY A 363 -13.17 37.10 6.81
N THR A 364 -12.04 36.52 6.40
CA THR A 364 -11.03 35.93 7.29
C THR A 364 -9.77 36.80 7.36
N SER A 365 -8.89 36.50 8.33
CA SER A 365 -7.53 37.08 8.39
C SER A 365 -6.75 36.83 7.09
N ASP A 366 -6.00 37.84 6.65
CA ASP A 366 -5.11 37.78 5.48
C ASP A 366 -3.77 37.16 5.86
N ARG A 367 -3.18 36.36 4.97
CA ARG A 367 -1.90 35.69 5.24
C ARG A 367 -0.76 36.51 4.66
N ASN A 368 0.12 37.03 5.50
CA ASN A 368 1.27 37.83 5.06
C ASN A 368 2.58 37.18 5.46
N LEU A 369 3.59 37.32 4.59
CA LEU A 369 4.97 36.92 4.82
C LEU A 369 5.82 38.14 5.19
N PHE A 370 6.66 37.99 6.20
CA PHE A 370 7.61 39.00 6.64
C PHE A 370 9.03 38.40 6.66
N LEU A 371 9.99 39.07 6.01
CA LEU A 371 11.39 38.65 5.92
C LEU A 371 12.29 39.74 6.53
N ASP A 372 13.12 39.37 7.49
CA ASP A 372 13.99 40.28 8.24
C ASP A 372 15.43 40.16 7.73
N ARG A 373 16.02 38.97 7.89
CA ARG A 373 17.43 38.71 7.58
C ARG A 373 17.60 37.47 6.71
N PHE A 374 18.61 37.47 5.85
CA PHE A 374 19.05 36.28 5.13
C PHE A 374 20.48 35.87 5.53
N GLU A 375 20.76 34.59 5.40
CA GLU A 375 22.08 33.99 5.58
C GLU A 375 22.30 32.90 4.53
N ILE A 376 23.48 32.87 3.93
CA ILE A 376 23.88 31.90 2.91
C ILE A 376 25.21 31.31 3.33
N LEU A 377 25.23 29.99 3.50
CA LEU A 377 26.44 29.24 3.81
C LEU A 377 26.85 28.40 2.59
N ALA A 378 28.07 28.60 2.11
CA ALA A 378 28.70 27.68 1.17
C ALA A 378 29.22 26.45 1.92
N LEU A 379 28.93 25.26 1.41
CA LEU A 379 29.33 23.99 2.02
C LEU A 379 30.58 23.45 1.34
N ASP A 380 31.62 23.15 2.12
CA ASP A 380 32.86 22.58 1.59
C ASP A 380 32.61 21.14 1.12
N GLY A 381 33.14 20.79 -0.07
CA GLY A 381 32.89 19.50 -0.73
C GLY A 381 33.34 18.23 0.05
N SER A 382 33.92 18.38 1.24
CA SER A 382 34.20 17.29 2.20
C SER A 382 33.02 16.94 3.11
N GLU A 383 32.03 17.82 3.24
CA GLU A 383 30.86 17.58 4.07
C GLU A 383 29.85 16.70 3.31
N ARG A 384 29.73 15.45 3.74
CA ARG A 384 28.65 14.55 3.33
C ARG A 384 27.33 15.03 3.93
N ALA A 385 26.81 16.16 3.46
CA ALA A 385 25.48 16.59 3.83
C ALA A 385 24.48 15.58 3.28
N VAL A 386 23.58 15.12 4.17
CA VAL A 386 22.49 14.20 3.86
C VAL A 386 21.79 14.72 2.60
N PRO A 387 21.75 13.94 1.52
CA PRO A 387 21.09 14.37 0.30
C PRO A 387 19.68 14.79 0.61
N ALA A 388 19.31 15.97 0.12
CA ALA A 388 17.94 16.35 -0.11
C ALA A 388 17.25 15.11 -0.68
N GLY A 389 16.29 14.51 0.00
CA GLY A 389 15.73 13.22 -0.42
C GLY A 389 14.29 13.13 0.03
N PRO A 390 13.35 12.69 -0.82
CA PRO A 390 11.94 12.99 -0.62
C PRO A 390 11.37 12.02 0.41
N ALA A 391 11.24 12.50 1.65
CA ALA A 391 10.20 11.99 2.53
C ALA A 391 8.87 12.38 1.88
N ARG A 392 8.24 11.51 1.09
CA ARG A 392 6.84 11.70 0.72
C ARG A 392 5.99 11.37 1.96
N ASP A 393 6.14 12.19 3.00
CA ASP A 393 5.34 12.15 4.20
C ASP A 393 4.28 13.24 4.12
N ILE A 394 3.08 12.79 3.84
CA ILE A 394 1.87 13.47 4.20
C ILE A 394 1.31 12.65 5.35
N GLY A 395 1.49 13.15 6.57
CA GLY A 395 0.48 12.89 7.58
C GLY A 395 -0.83 13.41 7.00
N MET A 396 -1.77 12.52 6.69
CA MET A 396 -3.15 12.96 6.56
C MET A 396 -3.61 13.25 7.98
N ALA A 397 -3.77 14.53 8.30
CA ALA A 397 -4.75 14.89 9.31
C ALA A 397 -6.12 14.61 8.69
N LEU A 398 -6.67 13.40 8.88
CA LEU A 398 -8.12 13.25 8.89
C LEU A 398 -8.53 13.73 10.29
N ASP A 399 -8.50 15.04 10.49
CA ASP A 399 -8.88 15.62 11.77
C ASP A 399 -10.41 15.62 11.88
N ALA A 400 -10.90 14.43 12.20
CA ALA A 400 -12.13 14.08 12.91
C ALA A 400 -11.84 12.89 13.85
N GLY A 401 -10.62 12.80 14.41
CA GLY A 401 -10.14 11.68 15.21
C GLY A 401 -9.46 10.54 14.43
N LEU A 402 -8.90 10.85 13.25
CA LEU A 402 -8.36 9.89 12.28
C LEU A 402 -6.98 10.29 11.72
N THR A 403 -6.05 10.86 12.49
CA THR A 403 -4.71 11.22 11.97
C THR A 403 -3.90 10.00 11.47
N MET A 404 -3.90 9.71 10.17
CA MET A 404 -2.95 8.77 9.55
C MET A 404 -1.53 9.30 9.70
N THR A 405 -0.84 8.86 10.75
CA THR A 405 0.59 8.64 10.66
C THR A 405 0.87 7.20 10.36
N VAL A 406 1.47 6.99 9.19
CA VAL A 406 2.22 5.78 8.95
C VAL A 406 3.48 5.81 9.84
N GLY A 407 3.44 5.63 11.16
CA GLY A 407 4.68 5.45 11.96
C GLY A 407 4.48 4.78 13.32
N ASP A 408 5.26 3.70 13.60
CA ASP A 408 5.41 2.94 14.87
C ASP A 408 4.87 1.51 15.13
N SER A 409 4.87 0.70 14.08
CA SER A 409 4.97 -0.76 13.99
C SER A 409 5.65 -0.93 12.64
N GLY A 410 6.59 -1.86 12.54
CA GLY A 410 7.13 -2.28 11.25
C GLY A 410 5.99 -2.36 10.24
N GLY A 411 6.20 -1.65 9.12
CA GLY A 411 5.38 -1.44 7.93
C GLY A 411 3.87 -1.17 8.08
N MET A 412 3.35 -0.14 7.46
CA MET A 412 2.75 -0.36 6.15
C MET A 412 3.32 0.49 5.05
N MET A 413 4.50 1.04 5.30
CA MET A 413 5.37 1.55 4.26
C MET A 413 6.72 0.94 4.55
N ALA A 414 7.30 0.20 3.61
CA ALA A 414 8.71 -0.16 3.68
C ALA A 414 9.54 1.14 3.71
N GLY A 415 9.90 1.53 4.92
CA GLY A 415 10.40 2.85 5.30
C GLY A 415 10.07 3.10 6.76
N SER A 416 10.47 2.21 7.68
CA SER A 416 10.43 2.50 9.12
C SER A 416 11.85 2.62 9.68
N SER A 417 12.02 3.58 10.58
CA SER A 417 13.21 3.86 11.40
C SER A 417 14.52 4.19 10.64
N GLY A 418 14.49 5.18 9.74
CA GLY A 418 15.72 5.83 9.23
C GLY A 418 15.92 5.88 7.71
N SER A 419 14.85 5.99 6.90
CA SER A 419 15.00 6.16 5.44
C SER A 419 14.30 7.41 4.90
N SER A 420 14.74 8.55 5.41
CA SER A 420 14.32 9.89 4.99
C SER A 420 15.37 10.58 4.09
N ASN A 421 16.35 9.83 3.57
CA ASN A 421 17.48 10.42 2.84
C ASN A 421 17.41 10.22 1.31
N GLY A 422 16.29 9.77 0.74
CA GLY A 422 16.16 9.57 -0.71
C GLY A 422 16.80 8.27 -1.23
N ILE A 423 16.76 7.21 -0.43
CA ILE A 423 16.93 5.81 -0.87
C ILE A 423 15.72 4.99 -0.39
N TRP A 424 15.28 4.05 -1.22
CA TRP A 424 14.22 3.08 -0.95
C TRP A 424 14.75 1.67 -1.19
N ILE A 425 14.26 0.72 -0.40
CA ILE A 425 14.43 -0.72 -0.65
C ILE A 425 13.11 -1.45 -0.41
N ALA A 426 12.77 -2.39 -1.29
CA ALA A 426 11.61 -3.26 -1.17
C ALA A 426 11.97 -4.68 -1.58
N PHE A 427 11.23 -5.67 -1.09
CA PHE A 427 11.25 -7.00 -1.67
C PHE A 427 10.59 -6.99 -3.05
N GLU A 428 11.07 -7.82 -3.97
CA GLU A 428 10.43 -8.00 -5.29
C GLU A 428 9.08 -8.74 -5.18
N ARG A 429 8.97 -9.67 -4.22
CA ARG A 429 7.74 -10.39 -3.85
C ARG A 429 7.64 -10.54 -2.32
N PRO A 430 6.43 -10.52 -1.73
CA PRO A 430 6.24 -10.88 -0.33
C PRO A 430 6.64 -12.35 -0.06
N LEU A 431 7.24 -12.60 1.10
CA LEU A 431 7.65 -13.94 1.54
C LEU A 431 6.91 -14.40 2.81
N ASP A 432 6.14 -13.49 3.42
CA ASP A 432 5.54 -13.67 4.74
C ASP A 432 4.62 -14.90 4.82
N GLY A 433 4.82 -15.69 5.88
CA GLY A 433 4.06 -16.91 6.20
C GLY A 433 4.43 -18.15 5.38
N LEU A 434 5.33 -18.05 4.39
CA LEU A 434 5.55 -19.16 3.46
C LEU A 434 6.50 -20.24 3.99
N PRO A 435 6.22 -21.54 3.76
CA PRO A 435 7.18 -22.60 4.03
C PRO A 435 8.33 -22.54 3.01
N VAL A 436 9.55 -22.81 3.45
CA VAL A 436 10.72 -22.95 2.58
C VAL A 436 10.74 -24.39 2.05
N ASN A 437 10.97 -24.58 0.76
CA ASN A 437 10.98 -25.89 0.09
C ASN A 437 12.36 -26.29 -0.43
N GLY A 438 13.37 -25.45 -0.21
CA GLY A 438 14.73 -25.68 -0.68
C GLY A 438 15.48 -24.36 -0.65
N ARG A 439 16.23 -24.08 -1.71
CA ARG A 439 17.00 -22.84 -1.85
C ARG A 439 16.12 -21.59 -1.96
N LEU A 440 16.13 -20.75 -0.92
CA LEU A 440 15.37 -19.51 -0.83
C LEU A 440 16.04 -18.37 -1.61
N GLN A 441 15.36 -17.91 -2.67
CA GLN A 441 15.77 -16.71 -3.41
C GLN A 441 15.08 -15.48 -2.83
N ILE A 442 15.88 -14.50 -2.42
CA ILE A 442 15.45 -13.24 -1.83
C ILE A 442 15.91 -12.12 -2.76
N GLU A 443 14.95 -11.58 -3.50
CA GLU A 443 15.15 -10.48 -4.43
C GLU A 443 14.67 -9.17 -3.82
N GLY A 444 15.46 -8.12 -4.02
CA GLY A 444 15.10 -6.76 -3.65
C GLY A 444 15.19 -5.79 -4.81
N TYR A 445 14.55 -4.65 -4.64
CA TYR A 445 14.65 -3.51 -5.53
C TYR A 445 14.99 -2.28 -4.70
N THR A 446 16.06 -1.58 -5.10
CA THR A 446 16.42 -0.29 -4.53
C THR A 446 16.22 0.82 -5.55
N ARG A 447 15.89 2.00 -5.03
CA ARG A 447 15.85 3.24 -5.79
C ARG A 447 16.46 4.33 -4.95
N TYR A 448 17.10 5.32 -5.56
CA TYR A 448 17.68 6.44 -4.82
C TYR A 448 17.77 7.71 -5.68
N ARG A 449 17.83 8.88 -5.03
CA ARG A 449 18.10 10.17 -5.66
C ARG A 449 19.53 10.17 -6.21
N ASP A 450 19.72 10.70 -7.41
CA ASP A 450 21.03 10.76 -8.10
C ASP A 450 21.55 9.41 -8.62
N MET A 451 20.62 8.50 -8.93
CA MET A 451 20.93 7.26 -9.64
C MET A 451 21.66 7.56 -10.95
N GLY A 452 22.94 7.17 -11.02
CA GLY A 452 23.86 7.49 -12.13
C GLY A 452 25.08 8.30 -11.70
N ALA A 453 24.95 9.16 -10.69
CA ALA A 453 26.06 9.94 -10.11
C ALA A 453 26.67 9.28 -8.87
N VAL A 454 25.87 8.52 -8.11
CA VAL A 454 26.31 7.78 -6.91
C VAL A 454 26.30 6.27 -7.17
N ALA A 455 27.33 5.58 -6.66
CA ALA A 455 27.45 4.12 -6.75
C ALA A 455 26.24 3.40 -6.16
N ALA A 456 25.97 2.17 -6.66
CA ALA A 456 24.86 1.36 -6.15
C ALA A 456 24.99 1.12 -4.63
N PRO A 457 23.85 1.01 -3.91
CA PRO A 457 23.87 0.81 -2.47
C PRO A 457 24.46 -0.55 -2.11
N ARG A 458 25.17 -0.59 -0.99
CA ARG A 458 25.51 -1.81 -0.26
C ARG A 458 24.25 -2.32 0.42
N VAL A 459 23.71 -3.43 -0.05
CA VAL A 459 22.56 -4.11 0.52
C VAL A 459 23.01 -5.28 1.39
N GLU A 460 22.54 -5.32 2.62
CA GLU A 460 22.73 -6.38 3.59
C GLU A 460 21.45 -7.21 3.70
N LEU A 461 21.60 -8.54 3.71
CA LEU A 461 20.54 -9.47 4.06
C LEU A 461 20.70 -9.86 5.53
N LEU A 462 19.66 -9.59 6.31
CA LEU A 462 19.56 -9.98 7.70
C LEU A 462 18.64 -11.19 7.83
N VAL A 463 19.11 -12.21 8.56
CA VAL A 463 18.33 -13.38 8.98
C VAL A 463 18.35 -13.43 10.50
N ASN A 464 17.18 -13.38 11.13
CA ASN A 464 17.02 -13.35 12.59
C ASN A 464 17.86 -12.23 13.25
N GLY A 465 17.96 -11.07 12.58
CA GLY A 465 18.71 -9.89 13.02
C GLY A 465 20.21 -9.92 12.73
N ALA A 466 20.78 -11.05 12.30
CA ALA A 466 22.19 -11.18 11.95
C ALA A 466 22.42 -10.95 10.44
N ILE A 467 23.44 -10.16 10.08
CA ILE A 467 23.84 -9.99 8.69
C ILE A 467 24.46 -11.30 8.20
N VAL A 468 23.81 -11.96 7.23
CA VAL A 468 24.29 -13.22 6.66
C VAL A 468 24.94 -13.05 5.30
N ALA A 469 24.58 -11.99 4.56
CA ALA A 469 25.15 -11.71 3.25
C ALA A 469 25.12 -10.21 2.94
N THR A 470 25.98 -9.78 2.00
CA THR A 470 26.05 -8.40 1.53
C THR A 470 26.31 -8.37 0.03
N GLN A 471 25.65 -7.48 -0.70
CA GLN A 471 25.87 -7.22 -2.13
C GLN A 471 25.83 -5.73 -2.41
N GLN A 472 26.61 -5.24 -3.38
CA GLN A 472 26.45 -3.89 -3.90
C GLN A 472 25.62 -3.94 -5.18
N ALA A 473 24.33 -3.60 -5.09
CA ALA A 473 23.40 -3.82 -6.19
C ALA A 473 22.15 -2.94 -6.09
N VAL A 474 21.68 -2.48 -7.25
CA VAL A 474 20.37 -1.82 -7.37
C VAL A 474 19.23 -2.84 -7.19
N LYS A 475 19.42 -4.04 -7.73
CA LYS A 475 18.52 -5.20 -7.59
C LYS A 475 19.26 -6.37 -6.95
N PRO A 476 19.43 -6.37 -5.61
CA PRO A 476 20.11 -7.46 -4.92
C PRO A 476 19.35 -8.79 -5.11
N LEU A 477 20.10 -9.87 -5.30
CA LEU A 477 19.57 -11.24 -5.34
C LEU A 477 20.40 -12.10 -4.40
N PHE A 478 19.85 -12.39 -3.23
CA PHE A 478 20.45 -13.32 -2.29
C PHE A 478 19.85 -14.71 -2.47
N VAL A 479 20.69 -15.71 -2.24
CA VAL A 479 20.33 -17.11 -2.40
C VAL A 479 20.81 -17.82 -1.15
N LEU A 480 19.87 -18.30 -0.34
CA LEU A 480 20.15 -19.06 0.87
C LEU A 480 19.76 -20.51 0.65
N ASP A 481 20.66 -21.44 0.97
CA ASP A 481 20.26 -22.84 1.08
C ASP A 481 19.36 -22.99 2.33
N ARG A 482 18.43 -23.96 2.30
CA ARG A 482 17.52 -24.23 3.43
C ARG A 482 18.28 -24.41 4.75
N ALA A 483 19.44 -25.07 4.70
CA ALA A 483 20.31 -25.31 5.84
C ALA A 483 20.89 -24.04 6.51
N ALA A 484 20.79 -22.87 5.87
CA ALA A 484 21.18 -21.59 6.46
C ALA A 484 20.12 -21.01 7.41
N LEU A 485 18.93 -21.63 7.49
CA LEU A 485 17.79 -21.18 8.27
C LEU A 485 17.55 -22.10 9.47
N ALA A 486 17.08 -21.53 10.59
CA ALA A 486 16.73 -22.29 11.78
C ALA A 486 15.42 -23.06 11.58
N GLU A 487 15.18 -24.13 12.35
CA GLU A 487 13.88 -24.81 12.36
C GLU A 487 12.80 -23.86 12.91
N GLY A 488 11.61 -23.86 12.29
CA GLY A 488 10.52 -22.96 12.63
C GLY A 488 10.60 -21.60 11.93
N PRO A 489 10.14 -20.50 12.57
CA PRO A 489 10.06 -19.19 11.95
C PRO A 489 11.44 -18.52 11.83
N ASN A 490 11.73 -17.95 10.66
CA ASN A 490 12.93 -17.16 10.39
C ASN A 490 12.53 -15.78 9.87
N ARG A 491 13.10 -14.73 10.46
CA ARG A 491 12.86 -13.34 10.07
C ARG A 491 13.87 -12.90 9.02
N ILE A 492 13.37 -12.37 7.91
CA ILE A 492 14.14 -11.93 6.75
C ILE A 492 13.98 -10.42 6.58
N GLN A 493 15.08 -9.68 6.46
CA GLN A 493 15.06 -8.24 6.21
C GLN A 493 16.21 -7.83 5.28
N LEU A 494 15.96 -6.84 4.43
CA LEU A 494 17.00 -6.20 3.63
C LEU A 494 17.29 -4.79 4.14
N VAL A 495 18.57 -4.42 4.18
CA VAL A 495 19.03 -3.08 4.55
C VAL A 495 19.95 -2.55 3.46
N ALA A 496 19.57 -1.46 2.80
CA ALA A 496 20.40 -0.77 1.81
C ALA A 496 21.13 0.42 2.45
N THR A 497 22.41 0.61 2.11
CA THR A 497 23.25 1.73 2.56
C THR A 497 24.00 2.32 1.35
N LEU A 498 23.86 3.62 1.11
CA LEU A 498 24.66 4.34 0.11
C LEU A 498 26.03 4.73 0.68
N ALA A 499 26.98 5.02 -0.22
CA ALA A 499 28.35 5.39 0.15
C ALA A 499 28.43 6.65 1.03
N ASP A 500 27.45 7.55 0.90
CA ASP A 500 27.29 8.78 1.68
C ASP A 500 26.69 8.55 3.09
N GLY A 501 26.33 7.30 3.43
CA GLY A 501 25.81 6.92 4.75
C GLY A 501 24.29 6.83 4.84
N ARG A 502 23.54 7.24 3.81
CA ARG A 502 22.08 7.09 3.78
C ARG A 502 21.65 5.63 3.80
N ARG A 503 20.56 5.30 4.52
CA ARG A 503 20.08 3.91 4.64
C ARG A 503 18.58 3.76 4.38
N ALA A 504 18.17 2.54 3.99
CA ALA A 504 16.78 2.12 3.92
C ALA A 504 16.63 0.64 4.34
N ARG A 505 15.48 0.25 4.88
CA ARG A 505 15.20 -1.14 5.28
C ARG A 505 13.81 -1.60 4.87
N THR A 506 13.66 -2.89 4.60
CA THR A 506 12.34 -3.51 4.37
C THR A 506 11.66 -3.86 5.70
N PRO A 507 10.34 -4.09 5.71
CA PRO A 507 9.68 -4.78 6.82
C PRO A 507 10.28 -6.18 7.00
N GLU A 508 10.24 -6.72 8.21
CA GLU A 508 10.64 -8.12 8.45
C GLU A 508 9.60 -9.05 7.82
N GLN A 509 10.02 -10.00 6.99
CA GLN A 509 9.16 -11.08 6.49
C GLN A 509 9.45 -12.35 7.29
N VAL A 510 8.43 -13.15 7.62
CA VAL A 510 8.65 -14.44 8.28
C VAL A 510 8.52 -15.57 7.27
N VAL A 511 9.52 -16.45 7.19
CA VAL A 511 9.46 -17.71 6.44
C VAL A 511 9.60 -18.89 7.40
N HIS A 512 9.00 -20.03 7.05
CA HIS A 512 8.94 -21.20 7.93
C HIS A 512 9.78 -22.37 7.38
N VAL A 513 10.54 -23.03 8.26
CA VAL A 513 11.33 -24.22 7.94
C VAL A 513 10.82 -25.39 8.77
N ASN A 514 10.15 -26.35 8.12
CA ASN A 514 9.62 -27.55 8.76
C ASN A 514 10.60 -28.73 8.65
N GLY A 515 11.22 -29.11 9.78
CA GLY A 515 12.22 -30.17 9.87
C GLY A 515 13.62 -29.74 9.41
N HIS A 516 14.65 -30.27 10.07
CA HIS A 516 16.06 -29.99 9.79
C HIS A 516 16.71 -31.07 8.93
N ALA A 517 17.52 -30.65 7.94
CA ALA A 517 18.51 -31.51 7.30
C ALA A 517 19.83 -31.40 8.08
N SER A 518 20.10 -32.37 8.97
CA SER A 518 21.35 -32.38 9.75
C SER A 518 22.56 -32.68 8.87
N GLY A 519 23.61 -31.87 8.96
CA GLY A 519 24.90 -32.13 8.30
C GLY A 519 25.09 -31.48 6.93
N VAL A 520 24.11 -30.70 6.45
CA VAL A 520 24.23 -29.92 5.21
C VAL A 520 24.78 -28.54 5.52
N ARG A 521 25.84 -28.14 4.81
CA ARG A 521 26.44 -26.81 4.94
C ARG A 521 25.89 -25.89 3.85
N SER A 522 25.52 -24.66 4.21
CA SER A 522 25.15 -23.63 3.22
C SER A 522 26.30 -23.43 2.24
N ARG A 523 26.01 -23.52 0.94
CA ARG A 523 26.96 -23.23 -0.12
C ARG A 523 27.11 -21.72 -0.26
N ALA A 524 28.34 -21.25 -0.46
CA ALA A 524 28.59 -19.85 -0.72
C ALA A 524 28.08 -19.46 -2.12
N PHE A 525 27.33 -18.37 -2.19
CA PHE A 525 26.80 -17.79 -3.42
C PHE A 525 27.15 -16.31 -3.47
N HIS A 526 28.00 -15.93 -4.43
CA HIS A 526 28.45 -14.56 -4.61
C HIS A 526 27.98 -14.04 -5.97
N ARG A 527 27.23 -12.95 -5.99
CA ARG A 527 26.78 -12.28 -7.21
C ARG A 527 27.42 -10.90 -7.30
N PHE A 528 28.17 -10.67 -8.36
CA PHE A 528 28.80 -9.41 -8.70
C PHE A 528 28.00 -8.78 -9.85
N GLY A 529 27.04 -7.92 -9.51
CA GLY A 529 26.28 -7.16 -10.49
C GLY A 529 27.18 -6.14 -11.20
N VAL A 530 26.78 -5.66 -12.37
CA VAL A 530 27.57 -4.67 -13.15
C VAL A 530 27.88 -3.36 -12.42
N HIS A 531 27.17 -3.06 -11.33
CA HIS A 531 27.40 -1.87 -10.48
C HIS A 531 28.23 -2.13 -9.23
N ASP A 532 28.77 -3.34 -9.05
CA ASP A 532 29.66 -3.66 -7.94
C ASP A 532 30.99 -2.86 -8.07
N GLU A 533 31.43 -2.19 -7.01
CA GLU A 533 32.62 -1.33 -7.04
C GLU A 533 33.92 -2.06 -7.34
N ARG A 534 33.92 -3.40 -7.19
CA ARG A 534 35.06 -4.26 -7.49
C ARG A 534 35.33 -4.40 -8.98
N TRP A 535 34.38 -3.99 -9.84
CA TRP A 535 34.60 -3.91 -11.27
C TRP A 535 35.56 -2.77 -11.64
N ASN A 536 36.37 -3.01 -12.67
CA ASN A 536 37.16 -1.95 -13.29
C ASN A 536 36.29 -0.87 -13.96
N GLU A 537 36.91 0.25 -14.31
CA GLU A 537 36.23 1.40 -14.93
C GLU A 537 35.61 1.07 -16.30
N ALA A 538 36.16 0.09 -17.03
CA ALA A 538 35.68 -0.32 -18.35
C ALA A 538 34.23 -0.83 -18.35
N VAL A 539 33.81 -1.56 -17.32
CA VAL A 539 32.41 -2.01 -17.16
C VAL A 539 31.48 -0.82 -17.01
N ARG A 540 31.92 0.20 -16.27
CA ARG A 540 31.15 1.42 -16.03
C ARG A 540 31.02 2.28 -17.28
N ALA A 541 32.05 2.33 -18.11
CA ALA A 541 31.99 3.03 -19.39
C ALA A 541 31.06 2.34 -20.42
N ALA A 542 30.86 1.02 -20.31
CA ALA A 542 30.01 0.24 -21.22
C ALA A 542 28.50 0.33 -20.91
N PHE A 543 28.06 1.25 -20.04
CA PHE A 543 26.64 1.44 -19.74
C PHE A 543 25.94 2.24 -20.83
N THR A 544 24.85 1.67 -21.37
CA THR A 544 23.96 2.42 -22.27
C THR A 544 22.78 2.96 -21.47
N ASP A 545 22.64 4.28 -21.45
CA ASP A 545 21.64 5.07 -20.72
C ASP A 545 20.19 4.93 -21.27
N ARG A 546 19.87 3.79 -21.89
CA ARG A 546 18.55 3.55 -22.48
C ARG A 546 17.55 3.14 -21.39
N GLY A 547 16.83 4.16 -20.91
CA GLY A 547 15.45 4.07 -20.44
C GLY A 547 15.26 3.28 -19.14
N GLN A 548 15.12 4.04 -18.05
CA GLN A 548 14.80 3.59 -16.69
C GLN A 548 13.55 2.70 -16.55
N GLU A 549 12.79 2.49 -17.63
CA GLU A 549 11.54 1.72 -17.62
C GLU A 549 11.74 0.19 -17.64
N SER A 550 12.88 -0.32 -18.13
CA SER A 550 13.12 -1.77 -18.23
C SER A 550 13.72 -2.41 -16.97
N GLY A 551 14.07 -1.60 -15.96
CA GLY A 551 14.39 -2.06 -14.61
C GLY A 551 15.63 -2.96 -14.47
N HIS A 552 16.50 -3.10 -15.47
CA HIS A 552 17.73 -3.87 -15.34
C HIS A 552 18.92 -3.00 -15.73
N SER A 553 19.91 -2.90 -14.84
CA SER A 553 21.22 -2.34 -15.18
C SER A 553 22.02 -3.38 -15.95
N VAL A 554 22.50 -3.01 -17.13
CA VAL A 554 23.14 -3.94 -18.05
C VAL A 554 24.33 -3.26 -18.71
N ALA A 555 25.49 -3.93 -18.71
CA ALA A 555 26.64 -3.49 -19.49
C ALA A 555 26.49 -3.98 -20.94
N ARG A 556 26.62 -3.06 -21.90
CA ARG A 556 26.52 -3.32 -23.35
C ARG A 556 27.75 -2.77 -24.07
N PRO A 557 28.90 -3.47 -24.00
CA PRO A 557 30.10 -3.03 -24.69
C PRO A 557 29.89 -3.00 -26.20
N ALA A 558 30.35 -1.93 -26.84
CA ALA A 558 30.20 -1.73 -28.27
C ALA A 558 31.36 -2.32 -29.10
N GLU A 559 32.51 -2.50 -28.47
CA GLU A 559 33.75 -3.04 -29.03
C GLU A 559 34.29 -4.11 -28.08
N PRO A 560 35.20 -4.99 -28.54
CA PRO A 560 35.87 -5.95 -27.67
C PRO A 560 36.49 -5.28 -26.43
N VAL A 561 36.21 -5.82 -25.25
CA VAL A 561 36.57 -5.19 -23.97
C VAL A 561 36.96 -6.23 -22.92
N ARG A 562 37.86 -5.85 -22.01
CA ARG A 562 38.21 -6.64 -20.83
C ARG A 562 37.57 -6.05 -19.58
N PHE A 563 36.66 -6.79 -18.98
CA PHE A 563 36.07 -6.47 -17.67
C PHE A 563 36.80 -7.24 -16.58
N THR A 564 37.21 -6.59 -15.48
CA THR A 564 37.87 -7.27 -14.36
C THR A 564 37.18 -7.01 -13.03
N ILE A 565 37.07 -8.04 -12.19
CA ILE A 565 36.52 -7.99 -10.83
C ILE A 565 37.63 -8.32 -9.84
N ARG A 566 37.86 -7.43 -8.85
CA ARG A 566 38.67 -7.76 -7.68
C ARG A 566 37.88 -8.63 -6.70
N LEU A 567 38.25 -9.89 -6.55
CA LEU A 567 37.55 -10.80 -5.65
C LEU A 567 38.00 -10.59 -4.19
N PRO A 568 37.14 -10.87 -3.18
CA PRO A 568 37.52 -10.77 -1.77
C PRO A 568 38.75 -11.64 -1.43
N VAL A 569 39.65 -11.12 -0.59
CA VAL A 569 40.92 -11.81 -0.28
C VAL A 569 40.69 -13.14 0.44
N GLU A 570 39.66 -13.19 1.27
CA GLU A 570 39.25 -14.36 2.04
C GLU A 570 38.50 -15.41 1.20
N LEU A 571 38.03 -15.06 0.00
CA LEU A 571 37.26 -15.97 -0.85
C LEU A 571 38.16 -17.10 -1.38
N ALA A 572 38.01 -18.32 -0.89
CA ALA A 572 38.81 -19.47 -1.30
C ALA A 572 37.94 -20.73 -1.39
N GLY A 573 38.26 -21.64 -2.31
CA GLY A 573 37.49 -22.86 -2.57
C GLY A 573 37.28 -23.13 -4.06
N ASP A 574 36.47 -24.13 -4.37
CA ASP A 574 36.11 -24.50 -5.74
C ASP A 574 34.72 -23.94 -6.08
N PHE A 575 34.58 -23.20 -7.17
CA PHE A 575 33.36 -22.50 -7.58
C PHE A 575 33.01 -22.76 -9.04
N ASP A 576 31.72 -22.78 -9.35
CA ASP A 576 31.22 -22.58 -10.70
C ASP A 576 31.12 -21.07 -10.99
N VAL A 577 31.61 -20.64 -12.15
CA VAL A 577 31.42 -19.28 -12.65
C VAL A 577 30.17 -19.28 -13.53
N LEU A 578 29.19 -18.43 -13.25
CA LEU A 578 28.00 -18.27 -14.09
C LEU A 578 27.89 -16.82 -14.60
N LEU A 579 27.55 -16.65 -15.87
CA LEU A 579 27.32 -15.35 -16.49
C LEU A 579 25.81 -15.14 -16.68
N ASP A 580 25.25 -14.13 -16.02
CA ASP A 580 23.89 -13.65 -16.29
C ASP A 580 23.95 -12.68 -17.48
N ALA A 581 23.83 -13.22 -18.68
CA ALA A 581 24.08 -12.51 -19.93
C ALA A 581 23.09 -12.88 -21.03
N ARG A 582 23.02 -12.02 -22.05
CA ARG A 582 22.30 -12.25 -23.29
C ARG A 582 23.20 -11.86 -24.46
N GLY A 583 23.35 -12.75 -25.42
CA GLY A 583 24.05 -12.51 -26.67
C GLY A 583 23.24 -11.67 -27.65
N PRO A 584 23.87 -11.25 -28.75
CA PRO A 584 23.21 -10.48 -29.77
C PRO A 584 22.17 -11.32 -30.52
N SER A 585 21.21 -10.68 -31.20
CA SER A 585 20.17 -11.37 -31.97
C SER A 585 20.79 -12.29 -33.02
N ALA A 586 20.07 -13.33 -33.43
CA ALA A 586 20.56 -14.31 -34.40
C ALA A 586 20.93 -13.71 -35.79
N LYS A 587 20.55 -12.44 -36.04
CA LYS A 587 20.91 -11.68 -37.26
C LYS A 587 22.30 -11.05 -37.18
N LEU A 588 22.92 -11.01 -36.01
CA LEU A 588 24.22 -10.39 -35.73
C LEU A 588 25.26 -11.49 -35.46
N ALA A 589 26.55 -11.14 -35.60
CA ALA A 589 27.63 -12.07 -35.26
C ALA A 589 27.54 -12.44 -33.77
N PRO A 590 27.72 -13.72 -33.39
CA PRO A 590 27.57 -14.17 -32.01
C PRO A 590 28.64 -13.54 -31.11
N ALA A 591 28.26 -13.26 -29.86
CA ALA A 591 29.21 -12.81 -28.85
C ALA A 591 29.97 -13.99 -28.25
N SER A 592 31.27 -13.81 -28.04
CA SER A 592 32.10 -14.73 -27.27
C SER A 592 32.63 -14.07 -26.00
N VAL A 593 32.67 -14.86 -24.91
CA VAL A 593 33.23 -14.43 -23.63
C VAL A 593 34.28 -15.43 -23.20
N ARG A 594 35.49 -14.94 -22.93
CA ARG A 594 36.60 -15.71 -22.38
C ARG A 594 36.82 -15.29 -20.92
N ILE A 595 36.80 -16.27 -20.02
CA ILE A 595 36.98 -16.05 -18.58
C ILE A 595 38.42 -16.38 -18.20
N VAL A 596 39.08 -15.48 -17.47
CA VAL A 596 40.48 -15.60 -17.02
C VAL A 596 40.56 -15.32 -15.53
N ILE A 597 41.29 -16.14 -14.77
CA ILE A 597 41.57 -15.87 -13.35
C ILE A 597 43.05 -15.58 -13.18
N SER A 598 43.35 -14.48 -12.49
CA SER A 598 44.71 -14.10 -12.11
C SER A 598 44.86 -14.11 -10.59
N SER A 599 45.89 -14.81 -10.12
CA SER A 599 46.31 -14.83 -8.71
C SER A 599 47.82 -14.61 -8.67
N GLU A 600 48.29 -13.60 -7.95
CA GLU A 600 49.73 -13.28 -7.81
C GLU A 600 50.50 -13.15 -9.16
N GLY A 601 49.82 -12.72 -10.23
CA GLY A 601 50.43 -12.53 -11.55
C GLY A 601 50.52 -13.78 -12.43
N ALA A 602 50.05 -14.95 -11.97
CA ALA A 602 49.87 -16.14 -12.80
C ALA A 602 48.45 -16.20 -13.37
N GLU A 603 48.33 -16.21 -14.70
CA GLU A 603 47.07 -16.39 -15.42
C GLU A 603 46.82 -17.89 -15.67
N THR A 604 45.61 -18.36 -15.39
CA THR A 604 45.11 -19.66 -15.86
C THR A 604 43.91 -19.44 -16.77
N VAL A 605 43.89 -20.15 -17.90
CA VAL A 605 42.95 -19.98 -19.03
C VAL A 605 42.43 -21.39 -19.42
N GLU A 606 41.31 -21.64 -20.11
CA GLU A 606 40.50 -20.84 -21.03
C GLU A 606 39.17 -21.58 -21.30
N ARG A 607 38.03 -20.90 -21.18
CA ARG A 607 36.76 -21.39 -21.77
C ARG A 607 36.11 -20.25 -22.52
N GLU A 608 35.97 -20.41 -23.83
CA GLU A 608 35.21 -19.50 -24.69
C GLU A 608 33.74 -19.91 -24.67
N LEU A 609 32.87 -18.96 -24.30
CA LEU A 609 31.43 -19.18 -24.28
C LEU A 609 30.73 -18.40 -25.37
N ASN A 610 29.94 -19.11 -26.17
CA ASN A 610 28.90 -18.50 -26.99
C ASN A 610 27.70 -18.11 -26.11
N VAL A 611 27.36 -16.83 -26.10
CA VAL A 611 26.22 -16.33 -25.33
C VAL A 611 24.98 -16.33 -26.23
N ALA A 612 23.92 -17.03 -25.82
CA ALA A 612 22.72 -17.11 -26.66
C ALA A 612 21.91 -15.81 -26.64
N ASN A 613 21.11 -15.60 -27.68
CA ASN A 613 20.29 -14.40 -27.90
C ASN A 613 19.11 -14.20 -26.92
N TRP A 614 19.02 -14.96 -25.83
CA TRP A 614 18.03 -14.78 -24.74
C TRP A 614 18.70 -14.73 -23.37
N TRP A 615 18.10 -14.00 -22.43
CA TRP A 615 18.58 -13.89 -21.05
C TRP A 615 18.66 -15.27 -20.39
N SER A 616 19.85 -15.62 -19.91
CA SER A 616 20.08 -16.90 -19.24
C SER A 616 21.33 -16.85 -18.37
N LEU A 617 21.35 -17.68 -17.34
CA LEU A 617 22.57 -18.00 -16.59
C LEU A 617 23.38 -19.00 -17.41
N ARG A 618 24.55 -18.58 -17.88
CA ARG A 618 25.47 -19.40 -18.69
C ARG A 618 26.59 -19.93 -17.82
N ASP A 619 26.86 -21.22 -17.93
CA ASP A 619 27.99 -21.84 -17.25
C ASP A 619 29.31 -21.38 -17.88
N GLY A 620 30.02 -20.53 -17.14
CA GLY A 620 31.34 -19.98 -17.45
C GLY A 620 32.50 -20.94 -17.23
N GLY A 621 32.24 -22.13 -16.65
CA GLY A 621 33.27 -23.08 -16.24
C GLY A 621 33.59 -23.03 -14.75
N GLU A 622 34.59 -23.81 -14.37
CA GLU A 622 34.96 -24.04 -12.97
C GLU A 622 36.23 -23.26 -12.62
N VAL A 623 36.28 -22.73 -11.40
CA VAL A 623 37.46 -22.04 -10.87
C VAL A 623 37.80 -22.53 -9.48
N ARG A 624 39.10 -22.69 -9.21
CA ARG A 624 39.63 -22.83 -7.87
C ARG A 624 40.25 -21.52 -7.41
N LEU A 625 39.74 -20.96 -6.32
CA LEU A 625 40.21 -19.71 -5.75
C LEU A 625 41.08 -19.99 -4.51
N ALA A 626 42.24 -19.36 -4.45
CA ALA A 626 43.07 -19.33 -3.25
C ALA A 626 42.74 -18.12 -2.37
N ALA A 627 43.05 -18.21 -1.08
CA ALA A 627 43.04 -17.03 -0.22
C ALA A 627 44.18 -16.08 -0.63
N GLY A 628 43.93 -14.77 -0.58
CA GLY A 628 44.83 -13.71 -1.03
C GLY A 628 44.26 -12.86 -2.17
N PRO A 629 45.01 -11.81 -2.61
CA PRO A 629 44.61 -10.93 -3.71
C PRO A 629 44.52 -11.68 -5.03
N LYS A 630 43.38 -11.54 -5.71
CA LYS A 630 43.08 -12.23 -6.97
C LYS A 630 42.01 -11.46 -7.76
N GLU A 631 42.02 -11.61 -9.09
CA GLU A 631 41.06 -10.98 -9.98
C GLU A 631 40.44 -12.00 -10.95
N LEU A 632 39.18 -11.75 -11.31
CA LEU A 632 38.45 -12.48 -12.35
C LEU A 632 38.25 -11.54 -13.54
N ALA A 633 38.77 -11.89 -14.70
CA ALA A 633 38.66 -11.14 -15.93
C ALA A 633 37.71 -11.82 -16.93
N LEU A 634 36.92 -11.01 -17.65
CA LEU A 634 36.09 -11.40 -18.78
C LEU A 634 36.58 -10.64 -20.01
N ASP A 635 37.15 -11.36 -20.96
CA ASP A 635 37.45 -10.86 -22.30
C ASP A 635 36.21 -11.08 -23.17
N ILE A 636 35.52 -10.00 -23.50
CA ILE A 636 34.24 -10.02 -24.19
C ILE A 636 34.45 -9.52 -25.62
N ASP A 637 34.14 -10.36 -26.61
CA ASP A 637 33.84 -9.92 -27.95
C ASP A 637 32.30 -9.85 -28.09
N PRO A 638 31.70 -8.64 -28.14
CA PRO A 638 30.25 -8.49 -28.17
C PRO A 638 29.61 -8.95 -29.49
N GLY A 639 30.41 -9.26 -30.52
CA GLY A 639 29.91 -9.59 -31.85
C GLY A 639 29.32 -8.39 -32.59
N GLY A 640 28.34 -8.63 -33.47
CA GLY A 640 27.72 -7.56 -34.25
C GLY A 640 26.92 -6.61 -33.35
N ASN A 641 27.07 -5.30 -33.54
CA ASN A 641 26.44 -4.29 -32.69
C ASN A 641 25.61 -3.28 -33.51
N ASP A 642 24.34 -3.10 -33.14
CA ASP A 642 23.44 -2.08 -33.69
C ASP A 642 23.13 -0.95 -32.70
N GLY A 643 23.76 -0.96 -31.51
CA GLY A 643 23.47 -0.04 -30.40
C GLY A 643 22.07 -0.21 -29.81
N GLY A 644 21.36 -1.27 -30.18
CA GLY A 644 19.95 -1.51 -29.91
C GLY A 644 19.67 -2.55 -28.83
N ASN A 645 18.39 -2.92 -28.72
CA ASN A 645 17.93 -4.01 -27.85
C ASN A 645 18.34 -5.40 -28.39
N ASP A 646 19.13 -5.45 -29.45
CA ASP A 646 19.56 -6.68 -30.12
C ASP A 646 21.05 -6.98 -29.91
N ALA A 647 21.80 -6.13 -29.20
CA ALA A 647 23.22 -6.34 -28.89
C ALA A 647 23.47 -7.24 -27.65
N PHE A 648 24.73 -7.68 -27.50
CA PHE A 648 25.23 -8.35 -26.29
C PHE A 648 24.97 -7.51 -25.03
N ALA A 649 24.64 -8.18 -23.93
CA ALA A 649 24.30 -7.53 -22.68
C ALA A 649 24.66 -8.41 -21.46
N LEU A 650 25.35 -7.85 -20.48
CA LEU A 650 25.76 -8.52 -19.23
C LEU A 650 25.08 -7.88 -18.01
N ARG A 651 24.51 -8.69 -17.10
CA ARG A 651 23.91 -8.24 -15.83
C ARG A 651 24.79 -8.51 -14.62
N ALA A 652 25.42 -9.68 -14.56
CA ALA A 652 26.22 -10.09 -13.42
C ALA A 652 27.14 -11.27 -13.74
N VAL A 653 28.18 -11.42 -12.91
CA VAL A 653 28.94 -12.66 -12.75
C VAL A 653 28.58 -13.28 -11.40
N ILE A 654 28.44 -14.59 -11.36
CA ILE A 654 28.09 -15.33 -10.16
C ILE A 654 29.13 -16.40 -9.89
N LEU A 655 29.59 -16.49 -8.65
CA LEU A 655 30.39 -17.60 -8.15
C LEU A 655 29.54 -18.44 -7.22
N ARG A 656 29.38 -19.72 -7.55
CA ARG A 656 28.61 -20.69 -6.75
C ARG A 656 29.56 -21.78 -6.26
N GLU A 657 29.68 -21.92 -4.94
CA GLU A 657 30.53 -22.96 -4.33
C GLU A 657 30.09 -24.35 -4.80
N ARG A 658 31.07 -25.16 -5.21
CA ARG A 658 30.83 -26.52 -5.69
C ARG A 658 30.54 -27.46 -4.53
N ARG A 659 29.66 -28.43 -4.77
CA ARG A 659 29.42 -29.52 -3.83
C ARG A 659 30.62 -30.46 -3.82
N ALA A 660 31.16 -30.75 -2.64
CA ALA A 660 32.30 -31.66 -2.49
C ALA A 660 31.94 -33.13 -2.76
N ALA A 661 30.66 -33.52 -2.66
CA ALA A 661 30.13 -34.86 -2.92
C ALA A 661 28.79 -34.79 -3.68
N PRO A 662 28.43 -35.78 -4.51
CA PRO A 662 27.14 -35.82 -5.18
C PRO A 662 25.99 -35.97 -4.18
N ASP A 663 24.86 -35.31 -4.45
CA ASP A 663 23.64 -35.48 -3.68
C ASP A 663 23.15 -36.93 -3.74
N ARG A 664 22.73 -37.46 -2.60
CA ARG A 664 22.08 -38.77 -2.49
C ARG A 664 20.89 -38.73 -1.54
N THR A 665 20.52 -37.57 -1.02
CA THR A 665 19.41 -37.41 -0.10
C THR A 665 18.13 -37.33 -0.92
N PRO A 666 17.18 -38.27 -0.76
CA PRO A 666 15.91 -38.13 -1.44
C PRO A 666 15.12 -36.94 -0.87
N PRO A 667 14.44 -36.16 -1.72
CA PRO A 667 13.54 -35.11 -1.26
C PRO A 667 12.38 -35.68 -0.44
N ARG A 668 11.80 -34.87 0.44
CA ARG A 668 10.62 -35.24 1.22
C ARG A 668 9.38 -34.62 0.62
N ALA A 669 8.26 -35.35 0.65
CA ALA A 669 6.96 -34.85 0.22
C ALA A 669 5.84 -35.34 1.14
N THR A 670 4.97 -34.41 1.53
CA THR A 670 3.79 -34.64 2.38
C THR A 670 2.59 -34.01 1.71
N ILE A 671 1.54 -34.79 1.48
CA ILE A 671 0.25 -34.27 1.02
C ILE A 671 -0.46 -33.65 2.23
N LEU A 672 -0.73 -32.34 2.16
CA LEU A 672 -1.51 -31.60 3.16
C LEU A 672 -2.99 -31.58 2.81
N TYR A 673 -3.31 -31.61 1.53
CA TYR A 673 -4.67 -31.69 1.00
C TYR A 673 -4.67 -32.47 -0.32
N PRO A 674 -5.68 -33.32 -0.60
CA PRO A 674 -6.85 -33.58 0.23
C PRO A 674 -6.55 -34.47 1.46
N PRO A 675 -7.36 -34.39 2.53
CA PRO A 675 -7.26 -35.34 3.64
C PRO A 675 -7.74 -36.75 3.24
N PRO A 676 -7.38 -37.81 3.99
CA PRO A 676 -7.90 -39.15 3.76
C PRO A 676 -9.44 -39.21 3.80
N GLY A 677 -10.04 -39.84 2.78
CA GLY A 677 -11.49 -39.99 2.65
C GLY A 677 -12.21 -38.82 1.96
N HIS A 678 -11.46 -37.80 1.51
CA HIS A 678 -12.00 -36.64 0.81
C HIS A 678 -12.82 -37.01 -0.43
N GLU A 679 -13.88 -36.24 -0.69
CA GLU A 679 -14.73 -36.42 -1.86
C GLU A 679 -14.47 -35.30 -2.87
N ALA A 680 -14.11 -35.69 -4.10
CA ALA A 680 -13.74 -34.78 -5.17
C ALA A 680 -14.62 -35.00 -6.41
N ALA A 681 -14.95 -33.93 -7.14
CA ALA A 681 -15.76 -33.98 -8.35
C ALA A 681 -15.29 -32.92 -9.36
N GLY A 682 -15.19 -33.28 -10.64
CA GLY A 682 -14.80 -32.36 -11.72
C GLY A 682 -13.33 -31.91 -11.65
N VAL A 683 -13.03 -30.96 -10.76
CA VAL A 683 -11.71 -30.41 -10.48
C VAL A 683 -11.51 -30.31 -8.96
N ASP A 684 -10.31 -30.63 -8.50
CA ASP A 684 -9.85 -30.42 -7.13
C ASP A 684 -8.40 -29.93 -7.10
N ALA A 685 -7.78 -29.85 -5.93
CA ALA A 685 -6.37 -29.52 -5.75
C ALA A 685 -5.61 -30.63 -5.00
N VAL A 686 -4.30 -30.68 -5.21
CA VAL A 686 -3.36 -31.40 -4.34
C VAL A 686 -2.37 -30.39 -3.81
N ILE A 687 -2.35 -30.20 -2.49
CA ILE A 687 -1.41 -29.31 -1.81
C ILE A 687 -0.36 -30.18 -1.16
N VAL A 688 0.89 -29.96 -1.57
CA VAL A 688 2.03 -30.72 -1.09
C VAL A 688 3.03 -29.76 -0.46
N GLU A 689 3.43 -30.10 0.75
CA GLU A 689 4.68 -29.61 1.30
C GLU A 689 5.78 -30.59 0.91
N ALA A 690 6.69 -30.14 0.05
CA ALA A 690 7.87 -30.92 -0.29
C ALA A 690 9.11 -30.06 -0.18
N TRP A 691 10.19 -30.67 0.29
CA TRP A 691 11.45 -29.97 0.45
C TRP A 691 12.63 -30.89 0.27
N ASP A 692 13.76 -30.27 -0.06
CA ASP A 692 15.05 -30.92 -0.21
C ASP A 692 16.14 -30.25 0.66
N ASP A 693 17.28 -30.92 0.78
CA ASP A 693 18.33 -30.59 1.74
C ASP A 693 19.20 -29.38 1.33
N ASP A 694 19.57 -29.24 0.05
CA ASP A 694 20.28 -28.07 -0.46
C ASP A 694 19.87 -27.58 -1.86
N ASP A 695 19.25 -28.42 -2.68
CA ASP A 695 18.91 -28.11 -4.08
C ASP A 695 17.43 -27.76 -4.26
N ARG A 696 17.06 -27.42 -5.51
CA ARG A 696 15.67 -27.21 -5.88
C ARG A 696 15.06 -28.54 -6.30
N LEU A 697 13.78 -28.73 -5.98
CA LEU A 697 13.00 -29.81 -6.58
C LEU A 697 12.93 -29.59 -8.09
N GLU A 698 13.26 -30.62 -8.87
CA GLU A 698 13.23 -30.59 -10.33
C GLU A 698 11.83 -30.79 -10.87
N SER A 699 11.08 -31.76 -10.32
CA SER A 699 9.72 -32.05 -10.75
C SER A 699 8.89 -32.74 -9.68
N GLY A 700 7.57 -32.68 -9.82
CA GLY A 700 6.59 -33.41 -9.01
C GLY A 700 5.54 -34.08 -9.90
N ASP A 701 5.31 -35.36 -9.68
CA ASP A 701 4.32 -36.19 -10.35
C ASP A 701 3.13 -36.45 -9.42
N VAL A 702 1.92 -36.15 -9.89
CA VAL A 702 0.68 -36.55 -9.23
C VAL A 702 0.23 -37.89 -9.78
N LEU A 703 0.06 -38.87 -8.90
CA LEU A 703 -0.27 -40.26 -9.21
C LEU A 703 -1.64 -40.60 -8.63
N ILE A 704 -2.56 -41.11 -9.47
CA ILE A 704 -3.81 -41.74 -9.03
C ILE A 704 -3.73 -43.23 -9.33
N ASP A 705 -3.89 -44.06 -8.31
CA ASP A 705 -3.73 -45.53 -8.37
C ASP A 705 -2.40 -45.95 -8.99
N GLY A 706 -1.35 -45.20 -8.70
CA GLY A 706 0.00 -45.39 -9.25
C GLY A 706 0.15 -44.98 -10.73
N ARG A 707 -0.88 -44.38 -11.35
CA ARG A 707 -0.84 -43.89 -12.74
C ARG A 707 -0.65 -42.38 -12.76
N LEU A 708 0.26 -41.92 -13.62
CA LEU A 708 0.60 -40.50 -13.75
C LEU A 708 -0.56 -39.66 -14.31
N GLN A 709 -1.09 -38.75 -13.51
CA GLN A 709 -2.16 -37.82 -13.89
C GLN A 709 -1.67 -36.45 -14.31
N GLY A 710 -0.48 -36.06 -13.84
CA GLY A 710 0.17 -34.82 -14.24
C GLY A 710 1.58 -34.76 -13.68
N THR A 711 2.45 -34.04 -14.38
CA THR A 711 3.80 -33.72 -13.94
C THR A 711 3.92 -32.20 -13.89
N ALA A 712 4.20 -31.62 -12.73
CA ALA A 712 4.73 -30.26 -12.66
C ALA A 712 6.25 -30.33 -12.73
N ALA A 713 6.84 -30.02 -13.89
CA ALA A 713 8.30 -29.86 -14.01
C ALA A 713 8.76 -28.43 -13.64
N TYR A 714 7.97 -27.70 -12.85
CA TYR A 714 8.36 -26.42 -12.28
C TYR A 714 7.80 -26.31 -10.86
N MET A 715 8.64 -26.69 -9.90
CA MET A 715 8.39 -26.46 -8.48
C MET A 715 8.84 -25.02 -8.17
N PRO A 716 8.03 -24.18 -7.52
CA PRO A 716 8.46 -22.84 -7.13
C PRO A 716 9.76 -22.90 -6.31
N ASP A 717 10.78 -22.20 -6.79
CA ASP A 717 12.05 -22.06 -6.07
C ASP A 717 11.83 -21.31 -4.75
N GLY A 718 12.39 -21.84 -3.68
CA GLY A 718 12.54 -21.16 -2.40
C GLY A 718 11.40 -21.39 -1.41
N ALA A 719 10.28 -20.69 -1.57
CA ALA A 719 9.20 -20.70 -0.58
C ALA A 719 7.80 -20.72 -1.20
N GLY A 720 6.87 -21.39 -0.52
CA GLY A 720 5.46 -21.55 -0.90
C GLY A 720 5.00 -23.00 -0.86
N TYR A 721 3.70 -23.25 -1.01
CA TYR A 721 3.19 -24.62 -1.19
C TYR A 721 3.32 -25.07 -2.64
N LEU A 722 3.44 -26.38 -2.86
CA LEU A 722 3.25 -26.96 -4.17
C LEU A 722 1.76 -27.25 -4.36
N VAL A 723 1.17 -26.68 -5.40
CA VAL A 723 -0.28 -26.76 -5.64
C VAL A 723 -0.50 -27.30 -7.03
N PHE A 724 -1.05 -28.51 -7.10
CA PHE A 724 -1.34 -29.19 -8.36
C PHE A 724 -2.84 -29.23 -8.60
N PRO A 725 -3.32 -28.91 -9.81
CA PRO A 725 -4.71 -29.15 -10.16
C PRO A 725 -4.96 -30.66 -10.28
N LEU A 726 -6.00 -31.15 -9.62
CA LEU A 726 -6.50 -32.52 -9.72
C LEU A 726 -7.69 -32.53 -10.67
N ILE A 727 -7.43 -32.74 -11.96
CA ILE A 727 -8.47 -32.75 -13.00
C ILE A 727 -9.05 -34.17 -13.11
N LEU A 728 -10.35 -34.32 -12.82
CA LEU A 728 -11.00 -35.64 -12.66
C LEU A 728 -11.86 -36.07 -13.86
N ARG A 729 -11.98 -35.25 -14.91
CA ARG A 729 -12.83 -35.54 -16.09
C ARG A 729 -12.55 -36.87 -16.81
N SER A 730 -11.37 -37.47 -16.61
CA SER A 730 -10.99 -38.77 -17.18
C SER A 730 -10.84 -39.89 -16.14
N ILE A 731 -11.25 -39.65 -14.90
CA ILE A 731 -11.19 -40.60 -13.78
C ILE A 731 -12.59 -41.15 -13.51
N ALA A 732 -12.70 -42.47 -13.37
CA ALA A 732 -13.98 -43.10 -13.08
C ALA A 732 -14.49 -42.70 -11.68
N PRO A 733 -15.81 -42.56 -11.47
CA PRO A 733 -16.34 -42.42 -10.11
C PRO A 733 -16.04 -43.65 -9.26
N GLY A 734 -15.63 -43.45 -8.00
CA GLY A 734 -15.26 -44.53 -7.10
C GLY A 734 -14.15 -44.17 -6.11
N ALA A 735 -13.67 -45.17 -5.38
CA ALA A 735 -12.56 -45.02 -4.45
C ALA A 735 -11.22 -45.12 -5.19
N HIS A 736 -10.32 -44.19 -4.91
CA HIS A 736 -9.00 -44.06 -5.52
C HIS A 736 -7.93 -43.77 -4.47
N THR A 737 -6.67 -43.91 -4.87
CA THR A 737 -5.52 -43.55 -4.04
C THR A 737 -4.68 -42.49 -4.74
N LEU A 738 -4.28 -41.46 -3.99
CA LEU A 738 -3.45 -40.35 -4.44
C LEU A 738 -2.06 -40.46 -3.82
N SER A 739 -0.99 -40.33 -4.61
CA SER A 739 0.36 -40.07 -4.11
C SER A 739 1.07 -39.01 -4.95
N VAL A 740 2.08 -38.37 -4.38
CA VAL A 740 2.92 -37.40 -5.07
C VAL A 740 4.37 -37.85 -5.00
N ARG A 741 5.00 -37.93 -6.16
CA ARG A 741 6.41 -38.29 -6.31
C ARG A 741 7.20 -37.05 -6.72
N VAL A 742 8.20 -36.68 -5.95
CA VAL A 742 9.06 -35.52 -6.19
C VAL A 742 10.48 -35.97 -6.54
N LEU A 743 11.11 -35.28 -7.48
CA LEU A 743 12.47 -35.53 -7.92
C LEU A 743 13.32 -34.29 -7.67
N ASP A 744 14.54 -34.48 -7.20
CA ASP A 744 15.56 -33.43 -7.15
C ASP A 744 16.39 -33.41 -8.44
N ARG A 745 17.32 -32.45 -8.55
CA ARG A 745 18.24 -32.32 -9.70
C ARG A 745 19.30 -33.41 -9.81
N ALA A 746 19.59 -34.12 -8.73
CA ALA A 746 20.52 -35.22 -8.74
C ALA A 746 19.86 -36.54 -9.19
N GLY A 747 18.54 -36.51 -9.38
CA GLY A 747 17.73 -37.65 -9.76
C GLY A 747 17.30 -38.52 -8.57
N ASN A 748 17.46 -38.05 -7.33
CA ASN A 748 16.88 -38.74 -6.19
C ASN A 748 15.35 -38.54 -6.18
N VAL A 749 14.64 -39.54 -5.69
CA VAL A 749 13.19 -39.61 -5.77
C VAL A 749 12.61 -39.77 -4.37
N GLY A 750 11.75 -38.82 -3.98
CA GLY A 750 10.88 -38.89 -2.82
C GLY A 750 9.45 -39.22 -3.23
N GLU A 751 8.74 -40.00 -2.44
CA GLU A 751 7.29 -40.23 -2.65
C GLU A 751 6.54 -40.01 -1.34
N SER A 752 5.39 -39.36 -1.42
CA SER A 752 4.49 -39.16 -0.29
C SER A 752 3.82 -40.46 0.14
N ALA A 753 3.22 -40.46 1.33
CA ALA A 753 2.23 -41.48 1.68
C ALA A 753 1.05 -41.46 0.69
N ARG A 754 0.41 -42.62 0.50
CA ARG A 754 -0.82 -42.75 -0.30
C ARG A 754 -2.03 -42.27 0.51
N VAL A 755 -2.81 -41.36 -0.06
CA VAL A 755 -4.03 -40.81 0.54
C VAL A 755 -5.25 -41.40 -0.19
N PRO A 756 -6.15 -42.12 0.51
CA PRO A 756 -7.40 -42.56 -0.10
C PRO A 756 -8.35 -41.38 -0.30
N PHE A 757 -9.05 -41.32 -1.42
CA PHE A 757 -10.09 -40.32 -1.71
C PHE A 757 -11.17 -40.92 -2.61
N VAL A 758 -12.31 -40.24 -2.74
CA VAL A 758 -13.47 -40.70 -3.52
C VAL A 758 -13.76 -39.71 -4.64
N VAL A 759 -13.80 -40.20 -5.87
CA VAL A 759 -14.27 -39.44 -7.03
C VAL A 759 -15.78 -39.61 -7.13
N ARG A 760 -16.52 -38.51 -7.06
CA ARG A 760 -17.97 -38.46 -7.25
C ARG A 760 -18.30 -38.11 -8.70
N ALA A 761 -19.46 -38.56 -9.16
CA ALA A 761 -20.06 -37.97 -10.35
C ALA A 761 -20.28 -36.47 -10.10
N GLU A 762 -20.09 -35.66 -11.14
CA GLU A 762 -20.30 -34.21 -11.05
C GLU A 762 -21.69 -33.94 -10.47
N SER A 763 -21.73 -33.17 -9.38
CA SER A 763 -22.94 -32.93 -8.60
C SER A 763 -23.26 -31.44 -8.55
N ALA A 764 -24.24 -31.03 -7.73
CA ALA A 764 -24.70 -29.66 -7.65
C ALA A 764 -23.54 -28.64 -7.53
N PRO A 765 -23.73 -27.40 -8.02
CA PRO A 765 -22.73 -26.33 -7.92
C PRO A 765 -22.20 -26.21 -6.49
N TRP A 766 -20.88 -26.04 -6.34
CA TRP A 766 -20.23 -25.76 -5.04
C TRP A 766 -20.31 -26.90 -4.01
N SER A 767 -20.51 -28.13 -4.46
CA SER A 767 -20.70 -29.32 -3.62
C SER A 767 -19.48 -29.79 -2.81
N GLY A 768 -18.29 -29.21 -3.04
CA GLY A 768 -17.06 -29.60 -2.34
C GLY A 768 -16.14 -28.42 -1.97
N PRO A 769 -15.16 -28.64 -1.06
CA PRO A 769 -14.28 -27.59 -0.54
C PRO A 769 -13.55 -26.80 -1.64
N TYR A 770 -13.07 -27.47 -2.69
CA TYR A 770 -12.41 -26.80 -3.81
C TYR A 770 -13.32 -25.83 -4.56
N ALA A 771 -14.52 -26.26 -4.93
CA ALA A 771 -15.45 -25.40 -5.66
C ALA A 771 -15.86 -24.19 -4.80
N ARG A 772 -16.06 -24.39 -3.49
CA ARG A 772 -16.35 -23.31 -2.55
C ARG A 772 -15.18 -22.35 -2.39
N ALA A 773 -13.95 -22.86 -2.33
CA ALA A 773 -12.73 -22.06 -2.31
C ALA A 773 -12.60 -21.20 -3.58
N VAL A 774 -12.80 -21.77 -4.77
CA VAL A 774 -12.79 -21.02 -6.04
C VAL A 774 -13.85 -19.92 -6.01
N ARG A 775 -15.08 -20.20 -5.55
CA ARG A 775 -16.14 -19.18 -5.43
C ARG A 775 -15.71 -18.01 -4.53
N LEU A 776 -15.15 -18.31 -3.37
CA LEU A 776 -14.66 -17.28 -2.44
C LEU A 776 -13.52 -16.48 -3.05
N LEU A 777 -12.59 -17.12 -3.76
CA LEU A 777 -11.49 -16.40 -4.42
C LEU A 777 -11.96 -15.53 -5.59
N ASP A 778 -12.97 -15.96 -6.34
CA ASP A 778 -13.56 -15.16 -7.42
C ASP A 778 -14.35 -13.95 -6.89
N ARG A 779 -14.97 -14.08 -5.71
CA ARG A 779 -15.84 -13.05 -5.11
C ARG A 779 -15.14 -12.15 -4.10
N PHE A 780 -14.19 -12.66 -3.32
CA PHE A 780 -13.45 -11.92 -2.31
C PHE A 780 -11.99 -11.66 -2.69
N ALA A 781 -11.38 -12.44 -3.59
CA ALA A 781 -10.02 -12.18 -4.10
C ALA A 781 -10.05 -11.78 -5.58
N PHE A 782 -8.98 -12.04 -6.34
CA PHE A 782 -8.89 -11.74 -7.78
C PHE A 782 -8.81 -13.03 -8.61
N GLY A 783 -9.50 -14.08 -8.19
CA GLY A 783 -9.47 -15.40 -8.80
C GLY A 783 -8.53 -16.40 -8.11
N PRO A 784 -8.43 -17.63 -8.65
CA PRO A 784 -7.84 -18.78 -7.96
C PRO A 784 -6.32 -18.82 -8.10
N ASP A 785 -5.65 -17.83 -7.53
CA ASP A 785 -4.19 -17.88 -7.36
C ASP A 785 -3.82 -19.13 -6.54
N PRO A 786 -2.84 -19.94 -7.00
CA PRO A 786 -2.46 -21.17 -6.32
C PRO A 786 -2.10 -20.99 -4.84
N ARG A 787 -1.44 -19.88 -4.47
CA ARG A 787 -1.06 -19.62 -3.08
C ARG A 787 -2.31 -19.43 -2.22
N GLU A 788 -3.18 -18.50 -2.61
CA GLU A 788 -4.38 -18.19 -1.86
C GLU A 788 -5.36 -19.37 -1.83
N LEU A 789 -5.45 -20.14 -2.93
CA LEU A 789 -6.20 -21.39 -2.95
C LEU A 789 -5.68 -22.39 -1.93
N ALA A 790 -4.36 -22.54 -1.80
CA ALA A 790 -3.78 -23.43 -0.81
C ALA A 790 -4.03 -22.95 0.62
N GLU A 791 -3.81 -21.67 0.89
CA GLU A 791 -4.09 -21.07 2.20
C GLU A 791 -5.57 -21.29 2.57
N LEU A 792 -6.50 -21.00 1.66
CA LEU A 792 -7.94 -21.17 1.89
C LEU A 792 -8.31 -22.64 2.17
N LEU A 793 -7.82 -23.59 1.37
CA LEU A 793 -8.13 -25.02 1.56
C LEU A 793 -7.52 -25.60 2.84
N LEU A 794 -6.39 -25.06 3.31
CA LEU A 794 -5.74 -25.51 4.54
C LEU A 794 -6.34 -24.87 5.80
N MET A 795 -6.71 -23.59 5.75
CA MET A 795 -7.32 -22.86 6.88
C MET A 795 -8.82 -23.13 6.99
N GLY A 796 -9.48 -23.35 5.85
CA GLY A 796 -10.94 -23.36 5.74
C GLY A 796 -11.51 -21.97 5.42
N GLU A 797 -12.71 -21.99 4.84
CA GLU A 797 -13.37 -20.84 4.22
C GLU A 797 -13.55 -19.64 5.15
N ARG A 798 -14.15 -19.88 6.33
CA ARG A 798 -14.45 -18.82 7.30
C ARG A 798 -13.18 -18.24 7.91
N GLU A 799 -12.21 -19.09 8.25
CA GLU A 799 -10.97 -18.67 8.89
C GLU A 799 -10.11 -17.86 7.92
N TRP A 800 -10.00 -18.30 6.66
CA TRP A 800 -9.29 -17.56 5.62
C TRP A 800 -9.88 -16.18 5.38
N LEU A 801 -11.21 -16.07 5.28
CA LEU A 801 -11.86 -14.77 5.06
C LEU A 801 -11.74 -13.87 6.30
N ALA A 802 -11.94 -14.40 7.51
CA ALA A 802 -11.80 -13.63 8.74
C ALA A 802 -10.37 -13.11 8.94
N ASP A 803 -9.36 -13.97 8.71
CA ASP A 803 -7.95 -13.57 8.74
C ASP A 803 -7.66 -12.50 7.67
N GLY A 804 -8.07 -12.71 6.43
CA GLY A 804 -7.86 -11.73 5.35
C GLY A 804 -8.48 -10.36 5.65
N LEU A 805 -9.67 -10.30 6.23
CA LEU A 805 -10.33 -9.03 6.56
C LEU A 805 -9.69 -8.31 7.76
N ALA A 806 -9.20 -9.06 8.75
CA ALA A 806 -8.59 -8.50 9.96
C ALA A 806 -7.09 -8.18 9.80
N ARG A 807 -6.36 -9.04 9.10
CA ARG A 807 -4.89 -9.00 9.02
C ARG A 807 -4.41 -7.82 8.18
N GLN A 808 -3.38 -7.17 8.70
CA GLN A 808 -2.53 -6.24 7.99
C GLN A 808 -1.10 -6.69 8.31
N GLY A 809 -0.59 -7.61 7.50
CA GLY A 809 0.65 -8.32 7.80
C GLY A 809 1.85 -7.77 7.05
N ALA A 810 3.06 -8.19 7.44
CA ALA A 810 4.28 -7.74 6.80
C ALA A 810 4.31 -7.99 5.28
N GLY A 811 3.59 -9.00 4.80
CA GLY A 811 3.41 -9.24 3.36
C GLY A 811 2.71 -8.11 2.61
N ASP A 812 1.70 -7.47 3.21
CA ASP A 812 1.00 -6.30 2.64
C ASP A 812 1.91 -5.09 2.59
N GLU A 813 2.67 -4.88 3.68
CA GLU A 813 3.66 -3.83 3.80
C GLU A 813 4.78 -3.96 2.76
N ALA A 814 5.19 -5.20 2.47
CA ALA A 814 6.18 -5.49 1.44
C ALA A 814 5.63 -5.21 0.03
N ALA A 815 4.38 -5.59 -0.26
CA ALA A 815 3.72 -5.30 -1.52
C ALA A 815 3.57 -3.78 -1.73
N LEU A 816 3.17 -3.05 -0.69
CA LEU A 816 3.02 -1.60 -0.75
C LEU A 816 4.39 -0.89 -0.84
N GLY A 817 5.39 -1.36 -0.12
CA GLY A 817 6.78 -0.90 -0.25
C GLY A 817 7.32 -1.05 -1.67
N ALA A 818 7.01 -2.18 -2.32
CA ALA A 818 7.35 -2.46 -3.70
C ALA A 818 6.65 -1.51 -4.70
N ALA A 819 5.41 -1.10 -4.42
CA ALA A 819 4.69 -0.09 -5.20
C ALA A 819 5.30 1.31 -5.03
N VAL A 820 5.60 1.70 -3.78
CA VAL A 820 6.21 3.00 -3.45
C VAL A 820 7.59 3.14 -4.08
N ALA A 821 8.44 2.10 -3.99
CA ALA A 821 9.77 2.12 -4.58
C ALA A 821 9.73 2.28 -6.10
N ARG A 822 8.71 1.71 -6.77
CA ARG A 822 8.53 1.79 -8.23
C ARG A 822 7.88 3.08 -8.72
N ARG A 823 7.23 3.84 -7.84
CA ARG A 823 6.50 5.06 -8.22
C ARG A 823 7.45 6.18 -8.62
N ALA A 824 7.66 6.38 -9.93
CA ALA A 824 8.56 7.38 -10.50
C ALA A 824 8.34 8.81 -9.97
N ASP A 825 7.10 9.29 -9.99
CA ASP A 825 6.72 10.66 -9.64
C ASP A 825 5.32 10.70 -8.98
N PHE A 826 4.65 11.85 -8.98
CA PHE A 826 3.27 12.01 -8.48
C PHE A 826 2.25 12.23 -9.60
N GLY A 827 2.65 12.04 -10.85
CA GLY A 827 1.75 12.06 -11.99
C GLY A 827 0.73 10.93 -11.90
N GLN A 828 -0.44 11.17 -12.49
CA GLN A 828 -1.58 10.24 -12.50
C GLN A 828 -1.17 8.84 -12.98
N TYR A 829 -0.43 8.76 -14.09
CA TYR A 829 0.06 7.50 -14.64
C TYR A 829 0.96 6.73 -13.66
N SER A 830 1.88 7.42 -12.98
CA SER A 830 2.79 6.80 -12.01
C SER A 830 2.04 6.21 -10.81
N ILE A 831 0.98 6.88 -10.38
CA ILE A 831 0.15 6.45 -9.25
C ILE A 831 -0.72 5.26 -9.63
N ARG A 832 -1.36 5.28 -10.81
CA ARG A 832 -2.13 4.13 -11.31
C ARG A 832 -1.25 2.88 -11.41
N ARG A 833 -0.02 3.03 -11.92
CA ARG A 833 0.98 1.95 -11.98
C ARG A 833 1.39 1.46 -10.60
N ALA A 834 1.62 2.35 -9.65
CA ALA A 834 1.98 1.98 -8.28
C ALA A 834 0.87 1.16 -7.61
N VAL A 835 -0.40 1.57 -7.75
CA VAL A 835 -1.54 0.82 -7.22
C VAL A 835 -1.63 -0.57 -7.86
N LEU A 836 -1.54 -0.69 -9.19
CA LEU A 836 -1.51 -1.99 -9.84
C LEU A 836 -0.32 -2.84 -9.40
N ALA A 837 0.86 -2.25 -9.21
CA ALA A 837 2.03 -2.96 -8.70
C ALA A 837 1.81 -3.53 -7.28
N HIS A 838 1.02 -2.85 -6.44
CA HIS A 838 0.60 -3.32 -5.12
C HIS A 838 -0.40 -4.49 -5.26
N VAL A 839 -1.49 -4.31 -6.00
CA VAL A 839 -2.58 -5.31 -6.15
C VAL A 839 -2.08 -6.62 -6.76
N LEU A 840 -1.14 -6.54 -7.69
CA LEU A 840 -0.55 -7.73 -8.30
C LEU A 840 0.33 -8.52 -7.33
N ARG A 841 0.79 -7.94 -6.21
CA ARG A 841 1.73 -8.55 -5.26
C ARG A 841 1.15 -8.86 -3.89
N THR A 842 0.08 -8.19 -3.47
CA THR A 842 -0.49 -8.37 -2.13
C THR A 842 -0.83 -9.85 -1.87
N PRO A 843 -0.45 -10.39 -0.69
CA PRO A 843 -0.89 -11.69 -0.20
C PRO A 843 -2.18 -11.58 0.62
N ASN A 844 -2.86 -10.43 0.61
CA ASN A 844 -4.17 -10.23 1.21
C ASN A 844 -5.14 -9.61 0.20
N PRO A 845 -5.56 -10.39 -0.81
CA PRO A 845 -6.47 -9.90 -1.83
C PRO A 845 -7.87 -9.60 -1.30
N ALA A 846 -8.32 -10.24 -0.21
CA ALA A 846 -9.61 -9.97 0.43
C ALA A 846 -9.73 -8.53 0.92
N ARG A 847 -8.74 -8.09 1.70
CA ARG A 847 -8.65 -6.70 2.17
C ARG A 847 -8.50 -5.71 1.01
N THR A 848 -7.67 -6.05 0.03
CA THR A 848 -7.42 -5.19 -1.13
C THR A 848 -8.66 -5.01 -2.00
N ARG A 849 -9.42 -6.08 -2.23
CA ARG A 849 -10.68 -6.03 -2.98
C ARG A 849 -11.71 -5.15 -2.26
N LEU A 850 -11.84 -5.29 -0.94
CA LEU A 850 -12.69 -4.41 -0.15
C LEU A 850 -12.26 -2.95 -0.29
N ALA A 851 -10.96 -2.65 -0.26
CA ALA A 851 -10.48 -1.28 -0.46
C ALA A 851 -10.93 -0.71 -1.81
N PHE A 852 -10.90 -1.48 -2.91
CA PHE A 852 -11.45 -1.01 -4.19
C PHE A 852 -12.97 -0.83 -4.19
N TRP A 853 -13.71 -1.65 -3.44
CA TRP A 853 -15.13 -1.39 -3.24
C TRP A 853 -15.35 -0.07 -2.49
N VAL A 854 -14.55 0.22 -1.47
CA VAL A 854 -14.60 1.48 -0.70
C VAL A 854 -14.26 2.67 -1.59
N GLU A 855 -13.19 2.59 -2.39
CA GLU A 855 -12.79 3.60 -3.37
C GLU A 855 -13.89 3.87 -4.40
N ASN A 856 -14.57 2.82 -4.85
CA ASN A 856 -15.69 2.97 -5.76
C ASN A 856 -16.93 3.56 -5.08
N HIS A 857 -17.15 3.22 -3.81
CA HIS A 857 -18.26 3.74 -3.01
C HIS A 857 -18.10 5.22 -2.67
N PHE A 858 -16.87 5.67 -2.40
CA PHE A 858 -16.49 7.05 -2.10
C PHE A 858 -15.71 7.67 -3.27
N SER A 859 -16.23 7.51 -4.50
CA SER A 859 -15.46 7.78 -5.71
C SER A 859 -15.00 9.24 -5.83
N THR A 860 -13.71 9.42 -6.04
CA THR A 860 -13.06 10.69 -6.34
C THR A 860 -12.40 10.64 -7.71
N TRP A 861 -12.57 11.71 -8.49
CA TRP A 861 -11.96 11.77 -9.81
C TRP A 861 -10.53 12.31 -9.74
N MET A 862 -9.54 11.45 -10.00
CA MET A 862 -8.12 11.85 -9.98
C MET A 862 -7.80 12.94 -11.02
N GLY A 863 -8.60 13.05 -12.08
CA GLY A 863 -8.53 14.17 -13.05
C GLY A 863 -8.74 15.54 -12.40
N LYS A 864 -9.56 15.62 -11.34
CA LYS A 864 -9.79 16.83 -10.54
C LYS A 864 -8.91 16.89 -9.30
N THR A 865 -8.85 15.80 -8.50
CA THR A 865 -8.15 15.79 -7.20
C THR A 865 -6.62 15.81 -7.32
N GLN A 866 -6.11 15.41 -8.48
CA GLN A 866 -4.70 15.17 -8.78
C GLN A 866 -4.14 13.93 -8.06
N GLY A 867 -3.05 13.41 -8.62
CA GLY A 867 -2.42 12.18 -8.17
C GLY A 867 -2.16 12.08 -6.66
N PRO A 868 -1.45 13.06 -6.03
CA PRO A 868 -1.11 12.96 -4.63
C PRO A 868 -2.30 12.72 -3.71
N ALA A 869 -3.38 13.51 -3.84
CA ALA A 869 -4.53 13.43 -2.95
C ALA A 869 -5.18 12.03 -3.02
N GLU A 870 -5.37 11.53 -4.23
CA GLU A 870 -5.92 10.19 -4.49
C GLU A 870 -5.05 9.07 -3.90
N TRP A 871 -3.73 9.15 -4.08
CA TRP A 871 -2.81 8.16 -3.52
C TRP A 871 -2.90 8.09 -1.99
N TYR A 872 -3.09 9.22 -1.30
CA TYR A 872 -3.20 9.20 0.15
C TYR A 872 -4.54 8.65 0.63
N GLU A 873 -5.62 8.93 -0.09
CA GLU A 873 -6.94 8.36 0.22
C GLU A 873 -6.90 6.83 0.06
N HIS A 874 -6.28 6.34 -1.01
CA HIS A 874 -6.03 4.91 -1.21
C HIS A 874 -5.28 4.26 -0.04
N LEU A 875 -4.21 4.91 0.44
CA LEU A 875 -3.47 4.44 1.60
C LEU A 875 -4.30 4.43 2.89
N ALA A 876 -5.18 5.42 3.07
CA ALA A 876 -6.07 5.50 4.22
C ALA A 876 -7.10 4.36 4.22
N PHE A 877 -7.72 4.07 3.07
CA PHE A 877 -8.65 2.96 2.94
C PHE A 877 -7.97 1.60 3.09
N LEU A 878 -6.76 1.41 2.57
CA LEU A 878 -5.98 0.18 2.82
C LEU A 878 -5.63 0.00 4.30
N ALA A 879 -5.32 1.08 5.02
CA ALA A 879 -5.03 1.04 6.46
C ALA A 879 -6.28 0.79 7.31
N LEU A 880 -7.44 1.29 6.89
CA LEU A 880 -8.71 1.00 7.53
C LEU A 880 -9.21 -0.42 7.23
N GLY A 881 -9.00 -0.94 6.02
CA GLY A 881 -9.47 -2.28 5.63
C GLY A 881 -10.97 -2.46 5.91
N ALA A 882 -11.34 -3.56 6.57
CA ALA A 882 -12.72 -3.86 6.96
C ALA A 882 -13.15 -3.18 8.27
N ALA A 883 -12.67 -1.95 8.52
CA ALA A 883 -13.09 -1.15 9.67
C ALA A 883 -14.62 -0.90 9.66
N PRO A 884 -15.19 -0.50 10.81
CA PRO A 884 -16.57 -0.07 10.85
C PRO A 884 -16.85 1.05 9.84
N PHE A 885 -18.00 0.99 9.16
CA PHE A 885 -18.35 1.90 8.07
C PHE A 885 -18.22 3.39 8.45
N GLY A 886 -18.55 3.75 9.69
CA GLY A 886 -18.39 5.12 10.18
C GLY A 886 -16.95 5.63 10.12
N GLU A 887 -15.95 4.76 10.28
CA GLU A 887 -14.53 5.13 10.18
C GLU A 887 -14.13 5.36 8.71
N LEU A 888 -14.63 4.53 7.78
CA LEU A 888 -14.41 4.71 6.34
C LEU A 888 -15.12 5.98 5.82
N LEU A 889 -16.36 6.21 6.25
CA LEU A 889 -17.11 7.42 5.96
C LEU A 889 -16.36 8.67 6.46
N ALA A 890 -15.86 8.63 7.70
CA ALA A 890 -15.11 9.75 8.24
C ALA A 890 -13.78 9.96 7.50
N ALA A 891 -13.10 8.89 7.09
CA ALA A 891 -11.88 8.97 6.29
C ALA A 891 -12.11 9.60 4.92
N SER A 892 -13.14 9.18 4.19
CA SER A 892 -13.53 9.87 2.94
C SER A 892 -13.95 11.30 3.21
N ALA A 893 -14.80 11.52 4.22
CA ALA A 893 -15.41 12.82 4.45
C ALA A 893 -14.43 13.92 4.87
N THR A 894 -13.23 13.51 5.28
CA THR A 894 -12.14 14.40 5.67
C THR A 894 -10.92 14.27 4.75
N SER A 895 -11.02 13.51 3.67
CA SER A 895 -9.94 13.36 2.70
C SER A 895 -9.81 14.65 1.86
N PRO A 896 -8.57 15.13 1.61
CA PRO A 896 -8.37 16.25 0.69
C PRO A 896 -8.87 16.00 -0.73
N ALA A 897 -8.90 14.74 -1.16
CA ALA A 897 -9.44 14.34 -2.46
C ALA A 897 -10.95 14.61 -2.51
N MET A 898 -11.73 14.08 -1.58
CA MET A 898 -13.18 14.26 -1.52
C MET A 898 -13.59 15.72 -1.37
N LEU A 899 -12.95 16.45 -0.45
CA LEU A 899 -13.26 17.87 -0.19
C LEU A 899 -12.96 18.78 -1.38
N PHE A 900 -11.92 18.45 -2.14
CA PHE A 900 -11.60 19.17 -3.37
C PHE A 900 -12.52 18.75 -4.52
N TYR A 901 -12.80 17.45 -4.64
CA TYR A 901 -13.61 16.87 -5.70
C TYR A 901 -15.03 17.43 -5.71
N LEU A 902 -15.68 17.54 -4.55
CA LEU A 902 -17.05 18.04 -4.43
C LEU A 902 -17.13 19.54 -4.11
N ASP A 903 -16.02 20.26 -4.27
CA ASP A 903 -15.89 21.71 -4.03
C ASP A 903 -16.30 22.14 -2.61
N GLN A 904 -16.22 21.23 -1.63
CA GLN A 904 -16.54 21.53 -0.24
C GLN A 904 -15.59 22.57 0.34
N ALA A 905 -14.32 22.56 -0.04
CA ALA A 905 -13.33 23.51 0.45
C ALA A 905 -13.65 24.98 0.11
N ARG A 906 -14.58 25.21 -0.83
CA ARG A 906 -15.08 26.52 -1.25
C ARG A 906 -16.46 26.87 -0.66
N SER A 907 -17.02 26.00 0.19
CA SER A 907 -18.29 26.16 0.88
C SER A 907 -18.09 26.76 2.27
N TYR A 908 -18.63 27.96 2.49
CA TYR A 908 -18.56 28.66 3.78
C TYR A 908 -19.83 29.48 4.01
N SER A 909 -19.98 30.04 5.20
CA SER A 909 -21.23 30.71 5.61
C SER A 909 -21.68 31.86 4.70
N GLY A 910 -20.74 32.52 4.01
CA GLY A 910 -21.02 33.55 3.00
C GLY A 910 -21.23 33.04 1.57
N ARG A 911 -20.95 31.75 1.29
CA ARG A 911 -21.08 31.10 -0.01
C ARG A 911 -21.32 29.60 0.18
N LEU A 912 -22.60 29.23 0.31
CA LEU A 912 -23.00 27.85 0.52
C LEU A 912 -22.93 27.03 -0.78
N ASN A 913 -22.33 25.85 -0.72
CA ASN A 913 -22.39 24.82 -1.76
C ASN A 913 -23.04 23.54 -1.18
N GLU A 914 -24.17 23.12 -1.76
CA GLU A 914 -24.94 21.97 -1.30
C GLU A 914 -24.49 20.63 -1.90
N ASN A 915 -23.61 20.65 -2.90
CA ASN A 915 -23.25 19.46 -3.67
C ASN A 915 -22.78 18.31 -2.77
N TYR A 916 -21.77 18.57 -1.92
CA TYR A 916 -21.25 17.53 -1.04
C TYR A 916 -22.28 17.03 -0.01
N ALA A 917 -23.12 17.93 0.52
CA ALA A 917 -24.19 17.55 1.45
C ALA A 917 -25.22 16.62 0.79
N ARG A 918 -25.51 16.83 -0.50
CA ARG A 918 -26.36 15.93 -1.28
C ARG A 918 -25.67 14.58 -1.48
N GLU A 919 -24.46 14.57 -2.04
CA GLU A 919 -23.77 13.33 -2.39
C GLU A 919 -23.50 12.44 -1.17
N ILE A 920 -23.08 13.02 -0.04
CA ILE A 920 -22.82 12.22 1.17
C ILE A 920 -24.09 11.54 1.69
N MET A 921 -25.27 12.14 1.52
CA MET A 921 -26.55 11.50 1.87
C MET A 921 -27.00 10.51 0.80
N GLU A 922 -27.01 10.95 -0.46
CA GLU A 922 -27.62 10.26 -1.59
C GLU A 922 -26.80 9.05 -2.07
N LEU A 923 -25.48 9.20 -2.19
CA LEU A 923 -24.61 8.23 -2.83
C LEU A 923 -23.74 7.44 -1.85
N HIS A 924 -23.45 8.03 -0.70
CA HIS A 924 -22.52 7.44 0.28
C HIS A 924 -23.21 6.89 1.53
N THR A 925 -24.42 7.34 1.89
CA THR A 925 -25.03 6.92 3.17
C THR A 925 -26.49 6.50 3.06
N VAL A 926 -27.45 7.40 3.27
CA VAL A 926 -28.86 7.04 3.41
C VAL A 926 -29.51 6.54 2.11
N GLY A 927 -28.92 6.86 0.95
CA GLY A 927 -29.45 6.52 -0.36
C GLY A 927 -30.47 7.54 -0.87
N VAL A 928 -30.69 7.62 -2.19
CA VAL A 928 -31.74 8.44 -2.85
C VAL A 928 -33.10 8.32 -2.17
N ASP A 929 -33.54 7.09 -1.89
CA ASP A 929 -34.83 6.80 -1.24
C ASP A 929 -34.71 6.74 0.29
N GLY A 930 -33.66 7.35 0.85
CA GLY A 930 -33.29 7.27 2.28
C GLY A 930 -34.20 8.02 3.23
N GLY A 931 -35.14 8.82 2.71
CA GLY A 931 -36.13 9.58 3.48
C GLY A 931 -35.70 10.99 3.87
N TYR A 932 -34.67 11.55 3.24
CA TYR A 932 -34.26 12.94 3.45
C TYR A 932 -35.01 13.91 2.53
N SER A 933 -35.04 15.19 2.91
CA SER A 933 -35.64 16.28 2.14
C SER A 933 -34.58 17.24 1.59
N GLN A 934 -34.98 18.13 0.66
CA GLN A 934 -34.13 19.24 0.25
C GLN A 934 -33.71 20.14 1.43
N ALA A 935 -34.57 20.27 2.46
CA ALA A 935 -34.23 21.05 3.65
C ALA A 935 -33.09 20.40 4.45
N ASP A 936 -33.04 19.06 4.50
CA ASP A 936 -31.93 18.33 5.13
C ASP A 936 -30.62 18.55 4.36
N VAL A 937 -30.65 18.59 3.02
CA VAL A 937 -29.48 18.89 2.17
C VAL A 937 -28.92 20.27 2.51
N THR A 938 -29.78 21.29 2.48
CA THR A 938 -29.37 22.66 2.82
C THR A 938 -28.86 22.75 4.26
N ALA A 939 -29.54 22.12 5.22
CA ALA A 939 -29.15 22.15 6.63
C ALA A 939 -27.82 21.44 6.89
N LEU A 940 -27.57 20.29 6.25
CA LEU A 940 -26.28 19.60 6.30
C LEU A 940 -25.19 20.43 5.64
N ALA A 941 -25.45 21.08 4.50
CA ALA A 941 -24.47 21.97 3.86
C ALA A 941 -24.00 23.08 4.82
N TRP A 942 -24.91 23.64 5.62
CA TRP A 942 -24.54 24.60 6.68
C TRP A 942 -23.65 23.97 7.76
N LEU A 943 -23.95 22.74 8.20
CA LEU A 943 -23.12 22.03 9.19
C LEU A 943 -21.72 21.68 8.65
N LEU A 944 -21.58 21.51 7.34
CA LEU A 944 -20.30 21.27 6.68
C LEU A 944 -19.47 22.54 6.48
N THR A 945 -20.05 23.74 6.62
CA THR A 945 -19.28 24.99 6.54
C THR A 945 -18.19 25.04 7.61
N GLY A 946 -17.02 25.56 7.23
CA GLY A 946 -15.81 25.46 8.05
C GLY A 946 -14.88 24.33 7.60
N LEU A 947 -15.40 23.25 7.02
CA LEU A 947 -14.58 22.18 6.46
C LEU A 947 -13.92 22.65 5.16
N THR A 948 -12.58 22.77 5.16
CA THR A 948 -11.81 23.33 4.05
C THR A 948 -10.43 22.70 3.95
N LEU A 949 -9.57 23.25 3.07
CA LEU A 949 -8.23 22.73 2.81
C LEU A 949 -7.18 23.80 3.05
N ALA A 950 -6.07 23.42 3.68
CA ALA A 950 -4.84 24.19 3.71
C ALA A 950 -3.91 23.72 2.58
N GLU A 951 -3.29 24.67 1.88
CA GLU A 951 -2.22 24.40 0.92
C GLU A 951 -0.88 24.88 1.52
N GLU A 952 0.07 23.98 1.72
CA GLU A 952 1.36 24.26 2.37
C GLU A 952 2.50 23.51 1.66
N ALA A 953 3.71 24.08 1.67
CA ALA A 953 4.91 23.42 1.15
C ALA A 953 5.06 22.05 1.81
N SER A 954 5.56 21.03 1.12
CA SER A 954 5.73 19.73 1.76
C SER A 954 6.77 19.81 2.91
N PRO A 955 6.58 19.13 4.06
CA PRO A 955 7.56 19.13 5.16
C PRO A 955 8.94 18.56 4.76
N ASN A 956 9.01 17.85 3.64
CA ASN A 956 10.26 17.33 3.07
C ASN A 956 11.09 18.37 2.30
N GLY A 957 10.58 19.61 2.20
CA GLY A 957 11.22 20.72 1.52
C GLY A 957 11.19 20.67 -0.01
N GLU A 958 10.36 19.84 -0.64
CA GLU A 958 10.17 19.88 -2.09
C GLU A 958 9.48 21.19 -2.52
N GLY A 959 10.10 21.89 -3.47
CA GLY A 959 9.54 23.14 -4.02
C GLY A 959 8.49 22.93 -5.12
N GLY A 960 8.29 21.71 -5.61
CA GLY A 960 7.52 21.44 -6.84
C GLY A 960 6.01 21.65 -6.75
N TYR A 961 5.40 21.52 -5.56
CA TYR A 961 3.94 21.64 -5.38
C TYR A 961 3.57 21.87 -3.90
N LEU A 962 2.40 22.47 -3.67
CA LEU A 962 1.79 22.54 -2.33
C LEU A 962 1.03 21.25 -2.04
N THR A 963 1.11 20.80 -0.80
CA THR A 963 0.32 19.69 -0.27
C THR A 963 -1.00 20.21 0.26
N ARG A 964 -2.11 19.49 -0.05
CA ARG A 964 -3.43 19.76 0.52
C ARG A 964 -3.63 18.95 1.79
N ARG A 965 -4.11 19.61 2.84
CA ARG A 965 -4.47 18.98 4.12
C ARG A 965 -5.85 19.43 4.55
N LEU A 966 -6.58 18.54 5.23
CA LEU A 966 -7.82 18.89 5.88
C LEU A 966 -7.62 20.10 6.80
N ARG A 967 -8.63 20.94 6.85
CA ARG A 967 -8.74 21.98 7.85
C ARG A 967 -10.18 22.18 8.29
N PHE A 968 -10.36 22.56 9.54
CA PHE A 968 -11.59 23.19 9.99
C PHE A 968 -11.34 24.66 10.33
N ASP A 969 -12.17 25.55 9.81
CA ASP A 969 -12.15 26.97 10.12
C ASP A 969 -13.47 27.36 10.79
N PRO A 970 -13.48 27.61 12.10
CA PRO A 970 -14.71 27.95 12.76
C PRO A 970 -15.26 29.32 12.31
N GLU A 971 -14.44 30.23 11.77
CA GLU A 971 -14.89 31.53 11.25
C GLU A 971 -15.66 31.39 9.93
N LEU A 972 -15.37 30.35 9.15
CA LEU A 972 -16.10 30.02 7.91
C LEU A 972 -17.44 29.32 8.18
N SER A 973 -17.72 28.98 9.44
CA SER A 973 -19.01 28.43 9.89
C SER A 973 -19.87 29.52 10.55
N ASP A 974 -21.20 29.41 10.49
CA ASP A 974 -22.10 30.32 11.22
C ASP A 974 -22.43 29.83 12.64
N GLY A 975 -22.23 28.54 12.91
CA GLY A 975 -22.52 27.91 14.19
C GLY A 975 -23.99 27.90 14.61
N ARG A 976 -24.95 28.24 13.74
CA ARG A 976 -26.37 28.36 14.11
C ARG A 976 -27.08 27.02 14.21
N ALA A 977 -28.16 26.96 14.98
CA ALA A 977 -28.95 25.73 15.11
C ALA A 977 -29.53 25.25 13.77
N ARG A 978 -29.60 23.93 13.57
CA ARG A 978 -30.11 23.26 12.36
C ARG A 978 -30.88 21.99 12.73
N THR A 979 -31.68 21.45 11.82
CA THR A 979 -32.27 20.11 11.95
C THR A 979 -31.92 19.33 10.69
N VAL A 980 -31.44 18.10 10.87
CA VAL A 980 -31.08 17.19 9.78
C VAL A 980 -31.57 15.79 10.15
N LEU A 981 -32.33 15.15 9.27
CA LEU A 981 -32.81 13.75 9.42
C LEU A 981 -33.49 13.49 10.78
N GLY A 982 -34.36 14.39 11.22
CA GLY A 982 -35.06 14.26 12.51
C GLY A 982 -34.17 14.45 13.75
N MET A 983 -32.92 14.90 13.59
CA MET A 983 -32.04 15.30 14.69
C MET A 983 -31.78 16.81 14.68
N ARG A 984 -31.99 17.46 15.83
CA ARG A 984 -31.65 18.87 16.04
C ARG A 984 -30.14 19.04 16.24
N PHE A 985 -29.53 20.10 15.77
CA PHE A 985 -28.15 20.49 16.07
C PHE A 985 -28.24 21.87 16.69
N ASP A 986 -27.78 22.04 17.92
CA ASP A 986 -27.92 23.30 18.64
C ASP A 986 -26.90 24.34 18.17
N GLU A 987 -27.13 25.60 18.53
CA GLU A 987 -26.18 26.67 18.27
C GLU A 987 -24.95 26.52 19.18
N THR A 988 -23.75 26.66 18.62
CA THR A 988 -22.50 26.40 19.37
C THR A 988 -21.43 27.47 19.13
N PRO A 989 -20.59 27.75 20.14
CA PRO A 989 -19.44 28.64 19.99
C PRO A 989 -18.38 28.04 19.03
N PRO A 990 -17.48 28.88 18.45
CA PRO A 990 -16.47 28.49 17.46
C PRO A 990 -15.72 27.16 17.73
N ASP A 991 -15.29 26.97 18.96
CA ASP A 991 -14.51 25.84 19.46
C ASP A 991 -15.28 24.52 19.55
N GLU A 992 -16.61 24.55 19.53
CA GLU A 992 -17.48 23.37 19.53
C GLU A 992 -18.03 23.02 18.14
N ARG A 993 -17.86 23.90 17.14
CA ARG A 993 -18.49 23.74 15.81
C ARG A 993 -18.00 22.49 15.07
N PHE A 994 -16.76 22.07 15.31
CA PHE A 994 -16.22 20.87 14.69
C PHE A 994 -16.91 19.57 15.17
N ASP A 995 -17.26 19.48 16.47
CA ASP A 995 -17.97 18.32 16.99
C ASP A 995 -19.36 18.13 16.35
N ARG A 996 -19.98 19.23 15.89
CA ARG A 996 -21.22 19.15 15.11
C ARG A 996 -21.05 18.43 13.78
N PHE A 997 -19.95 18.66 13.08
CA PHE A 997 -19.61 17.90 11.88
C PHE A 997 -19.39 16.42 12.21
N ARG A 998 -18.66 16.09 13.29
CA ARG A 998 -18.52 14.69 13.71
C ARG A 998 -19.89 14.04 13.98
N LEU A 999 -20.78 14.76 14.65
CA LEU A 999 -22.13 14.31 14.92
C LEU A 999 -22.95 14.07 13.65
N THR A 1000 -22.74 14.83 12.56
CA THR A 1000 -23.41 14.53 11.29
C THR A 1000 -22.95 13.19 10.72
N LEU A 1001 -21.64 12.89 10.76
CA LEU A 1001 -21.12 11.60 10.32
C LEU A 1001 -21.64 10.45 11.18
N GLU A 1002 -21.70 10.63 12.50
CA GLU A 1002 -22.28 9.63 13.42
C GLU A 1002 -23.76 9.38 13.13
N LEU A 1003 -24.53 10.45 12.87
CA LEU A 1003 -25.94 10.37 12.49
C LEU A 1003 -26.12 9.61 11.17
N LEU A 1004 -25.35 9.96 10.14
CA LEU A 1004 -25.43 9.32 8.83
C LEU A 1004 -25.02 7.84 8.90
N ALA A 1005 -23.92 7.52 9.59
CA ALA A 1005 -23.48 6.13 9.76
C ALA A 1005 -24.46 5.29 10.60
N GLY A 1006 -25.09 5.89 11.61
CA GLY A 1006 -26.08 5.25 12.48
C GLY A 1006 -27.49 5.18 11.90
N HIS A 1007 -27.77 5.87 10.77
CA HIS A 1007 -29.11 5.94 10.21
C HIS A 1007 -29.59 4.58 9.68
N PRO A 1008 -30.85 4.16 9.92
CA PRO A 1008 -31.33 2.85 9.49
C PRO A 1008 -31.27 2.62 7.98
N SER A 1009 -31.48 3.68 7.18
CA SER A 1009 -31.38 3.62 5.72
C SER A 1009 -29.95 3.34 5.25
N THR A 1010 -28.94 3.85 5.95
CA THR A 1010 -27.52 3.62 5.63
C THR A 1010 -27.14 2.15 5.72
N ALA A 1011 -27.60 1.46 6.76
CA ALA A 1011 -27.36 0.03 6.90
C ALA A 1011 -27.92 -0.76 5.70
N ARG A 1012 -29.15 -0.44 5.24
CA ARG A 1012 -29.75 -1.10 4.07
C ARG A 1012 -29.03 -0.73 2.77
N PHE A 1013 -28.70 0.55 2.58
CA PHE A 1013 -28.04 1.05 1.37
C PHE A 1013 -26.65 0.44 1.17
N VAL A 1014 -25.81 0.49 2.21
CA VAL A 1014 -24.46 -0.08 2.19
C VAL A 1014 -24.52 -1.60 1.99
N CYS A 1015 -25.39 -2.30 2.73
CA CYS A 1015 -25.52 -3.75 2.58
C CYS A 1015 -26.05 -4.17 1.20
N ARG A 1016 -26.91 -3.36 0.56
CA ARG A 1016 -27.33 -3.60 -0.83
C ARG A 1016 -26.15 -3.50 -1.80
N LYS A 1017 -25.37 -2.41 -1.75
CA LYS A 1017 -24.19 -2.26 -2.60
C LYS A 1017 -23.16 -3.37 -2.38
N LEU A 1018 -22.97 -3.83 -1.15
CA LEU A 1018 -22.11 -4.99 -0.84
C LEU A 1018 -22.68 -6.30 -1.39
N ALA A 1019 -23.98 -6.55 -1.21
CA ALA A 1019 -24.63 -7.74 -1.75
C ALA A 1019 -24.57 -7.77 -3.29
N GLU A 1020 -24.75 -6.63 -3.95
CA GLU A 1020 -24.59 -6.50 -5.41
C GLU A 1020 -23.15 -6.77 -5.85
N HIS A 1021 -22.17 -6.24 -5.11
CA HIS A 1021 -20.76 -6.45 -5.42
C HIS A 1021 -20.31 -7.91 -5.25
N TYR A 1022 -20.68 -8.56 -4.13
CA TYR A 1022 -20.15 -9.87 -3.75
C TYR A 1022 -21.05 -11.05 -4.18
N VAL A 1023 -22.36 -10.84 -4.32
CA VAL A 1023 -23.36 -11.90 -4.55
C VAL A 1023 -23.98 -11.81 -5.95
N SER A 1024 -24.94 -10.90 -6.15
CA SER A 1024 -25.76 -10.82 -7.37
C SER A 1024 -26.38 -9.44 -7.56
N THR A 1025 -26.62 -9.06 -8.82
CA THR A 1025 -27.26 -7.78 -9.18
C THR A 1025 -28.56 -8.05 -9.97
N PRO A 1026 -29.74 -7.59 -9.52
CA PRO A 1026 -29.99 -6.93 -8.24
C PRO A 1026 -29.84 -7.89 -7.04
N ALA A 1027 -29.54 -7.34 -5.86
CA ALA A 1027 -29.46 -8.13 -4.64
C ALA A 1027 -30.87 -8.50 -4.10
N PRO A 1028 -31.09 -9.75 -3.63
CA PRO A 1028 -32.33 -10.13 -2.93
C PRO A 1028 -32.57 -9.29 -1.68
N ASP A 1029 -33.80 -8.82 -1.47
CA ASP A 1029 -34.14 -7.93 -0.35
C ASP A 1029 -34.01 -8.62 1.03
N ASP A 1030 -34.25 -9.93 1.10
CA ASP A 1030 -34.09 -10.74 2.33
C ASP A 1030 -32.63 -10.80 2.77
N LEU A 1031 -31.70 -11.04 1.83
CA LEU A 1031 -30.27 -10.94 2.06
C LEU A 1031 -29.91 -9.53 2.57
N VAL A 1032 -30.38 -8.48 1.90
CA VAL A 1032 -30.10 -7.10 2.31
C VAL A 1032 -30.60 -6.81 3.74
N ASP A 1033 -31.78 -7.32 4.10
CA ASP A 1033 -32.36 -7.12 5.42
C ASP A 1033 -31.60 -7.86 6.53
N ASP A 1034 -31.13 -9.07 6.26
CA ASP A 1034 -30.31 -9.84 7.17
C ASP A 1034 -28.94 -9.19 7.39
N LEU A 1035 -28.27 -8.76 6.31
CA LEU A 1035 -27.02 -8.02 6.38
C LEU A 1035 -27.18 -6.68 7.10
N ALA A 1036 -28.25 -5.93 6.85
CA ALA A 1036 -28.52 -4.68 7.53
C ALA A 1036 -28.75 -4.87 9.04
N ARG A 1037 -29.27 -6.04 9.46
CA ARG A 1037 -29.38 -6.42 10.88
C ARG A 1037 -28.01 -6.68 11.49
N VAL A 1038 -27.12 -7.39 10.77
CA VAL A 1038 -25.72 -7.61 11.17
C VAL A 1038 -25.00 -6.27 11.31
N PHE A 1039 -25.07 -5.41 10.30
CA PHE A 1039 -24.47 -4.07 10.30
C PHE A 1039 -24.87 -3.27 11.54
N ARG A 1040 -26.17 -3.21 11.88
CA ARG A 1040 -26.62 -2.47 13.07
C ARG A 1040 -26.14 -3.12 14.37
N ALA A 1041 -26.21 -4.44 14.47
CA ALA A 1041 -25.81 -5.16 15.68
C ALA A 1041 -24.29 -5.11 15.93
N SER A 1042 -23.47 -5.06 14.87
CA SER A 1042 -22.02 -4.96 14.95
C SER A 1042 -21.49 -3.54 15.06
N GLY A 1043 -22.36 -2.52 15.07
CA GLY A 1043 -21.93 -1.12 15.09
C GLY A 1043 -21.27 -0.68 13.78
N GLY A 1044 -21.70 -1.27 12.66
CA GLY A 1044 -21.24 -0.98 11.30
C GLY A 1044 -19.99 -1.75 10.88
N ASP A 1045 -19.58 -2.78 11.62
CA ASP A 1045 -18.39 -3.60 11.29
C ASP A 1045 -18.55 -4.28 9.93
N LEU A 1046 -17.77 -3.86 8.93
CA LEU A 1046 -17.84 -4.43 7.59
C LEU A 1046 -17.24 -5.84 7.53
N ALA A 1047 -16.32 -6.21 8.44
CA ALA A 1047 -15.80 -7.57 8.48
C ALA A 1047 -16.90 -8.57 8.85
N GLU A 1048 -17.72 -8.25 9.86
CA GLU A 1048 -18.88 -9.06 10.25
C GLU A 1048 -19.94 -9.14 9.14
N VAL A 1049 -20.16 -8.05 8.38
CA VAL A 1049 -21.08 -8.04 7.24
C VAL A 1049 -20.57 -8.94 6.10
N LEU A 1050 -19.28 -8.88 5.79
CA LEU A 1050 -18.68 -9.71 4.73
C LEU A 1050 -18.64 -11.20 5.11
N LEU A 1051 -18.38 -11.51 6.39
CA LEU A 1051 -18.53 -12.86 6.92
C LEU A 1051 -19.99 -13.34 6.83
N ALA A 1052 -20.95 -12.48 7.17
CA ALA A 1052 -22.37 -12.81 7.03
C ALA A 1052 -22.78 -13.04 5.57
N ILE A 1053 -22.19 -12.32 4.60
CA ILE A 1053 -22.37 -12.62 3.17
C ILE A 1053 -21.88 -14.03 2.85
N ALA A 1054 -20.66 -14.38 3.25
CA ALA A 1054 -20.07 -15.69 2.98
C ALA A 1054 -20.82 -16.85 3.69
N ASP A 1055 -21.48 -16.60 4.81
CA ASP A 1055 -22.31 -17.59 5.52
C ASP A 1055 -23.74 -17.72 4.94
N HIS A 1056 -24.22 -16.71 4.21
CA HIS A 1056 -25.62 -16.66 3.79
C HIS A 1056 -25.93 -17.67 2.66
N PRO A 1057 -27.08 -18.38 2.71
CA PRO A 1057 -27.45 -19.34 1.66
C PRO A 1057 -27.46 -18.76 0.24
N ALA A 1058 -27.99 -17.54 0.06
CA ALA A 1058 -27.98 -16.84 -1.23
C ALA A 1058 -26.57 -16.65 -1.84
N PHE A 1059 -25.51 -16.61 -1.03
CA PHE A 1059 -24.13 -16.59 -1.53
C PHE A 1059 -23.70 -17.94 -2.10
N TRP A 1060 -24.35 -19.04 -1.77
CA TRP A 1060 -24.00 -20.39 -2.26
C TRP A 1060 -25.01 -20.96 -3.26
N GLU A 1061 -26.20 -20.38 -3.34
CA GLU A 1061 -27.21 -20.73 -4.34
C GLU A 1061 -26.70 -20.47 -5.77
N ASP A 1062 -27.29 -21.21 -6.72
CA ASP A 1062 -26.91 -21.21 -8.13
C ASP A 1062 -27.39 -19.93 -8.82
N ALA A 1063 -26.68 -18.84 -8.58
CA ALA A 1063 -26.87 -17.58 -9.28
C ALA A 1063 -26.26 -17.67 -10.67
N ALA A 1064 -26.86 -16.96 -11.64
CA ALA A 1064 -26.26 -16.80 -12.95
C ALA A 1064 -24.80 -16.32 -12.82
N PRO A 1065 -23.85 -16.86 -13.63
CA PRO A 1065 -22.47 -16.40 -13.63
C PRO A 1065 -22.41 -14.89 -13.82
N ARG A 1066 -21.58 -14.19 -13.03
CA ARG A 1066 -21.40 -12.74 -13.20
C ARG A 1066 -20.25 -12.45 -14.14
N VAL A 1067 -20.39 -11.38 -14.90
CA VAL A 1067 -19.29 -10.84 -15.68
C VAL A 1067 -18.30 -10.15 -14.74
N THR A 1068 -17.02 -10.50 -14.88
CA THR A 1068 -15.93 -9.78 -14.20
C THR A 1068 -15.88 -8.34 -14.70
N THR A 1069 -15.60 -7.35 -13.84
CA THR A 1069 -15.27 -6.00 -14.34
C THR A 1069 -13.96 -6.04 -15.14
N PRO A 1070 -13.66 -5.03 -15.99
CA PRO A 1070 -12.35 -4.95 -16.63
C PRO A 1070 -11.19 -5.04 -15.63
N PHE A 1071 -11.31 -4.39 -14.47
CA PHE A 1071 -10.33 -4.49 -13.38
C PHE A 1071 -10.15 -5.92 -12.87
N ASP A 1072 -11.23 -6.61 -12.52
CA ASP A 1072 -11.17 -8.00 -12.04
C ASP A 1072 -10.52 -8.92 -13.08
N TYR A 1073 -10.90 -8.81 -14.36
CA TYR A 1073 -10.32 -9.60 -15.45
C TYR A 1073 -8.82 -9.35 -15.62
N GLY A 1074 -8.42 -8.09 -15.70
CA GLY A 1074 -7.03 -7.71 -15.94
C GLY A 1074 -6.10 -8.13 -14.80
N VAL A 1075 -6.54 -7.91 -13.55
CA VAL A 1075 -5.79 -8.30 -12.35
C VAL A 1075 -5.72 -9.83 -12.25
N ARG A 1076 -6.83 -10.55 -12.44
CA ARG A 1076 -6.84 -12.02 -12.43
C ARG A 1076 -5.88 -12.60 -13.45
N LEU A 1077 -5.97 -12.15 -14.70
CA LEU A 1077 -5.11 -12.61 -15.78
C LEU A 1077 -3.64 -12.38 -15.43
N ALA A 1078 -3.29 -11.16 -15.02
CA ALA A 1078 -1.93 -10.80 -14.65
C ALA A 1078 -1.39 -11.63 -13.48
N ARG A 1079 -2.17 -11.81 -12.41
CA ARG A 1079 -1.80 -12.65 -11.26
C ARG A 1079 -1.61 -14.10 -11.64
N ALA A 1080 -2.50 -14.68 -12.46
CA ALA A 1080 -2.38 -16.06 -12.95
C ALA A 1080 -1.06 -16.31 -13.72
N THR A 1081 -0.49 -15.28 -14.36
CA THR A 1081 0.81 -15.38 -15.05
C THR A 1081 2.02 -15.38 -14.09
N GLY A 1082 1.87 -14.89 -12.86
CA GLY A 1082 2.98 -14.63 -11.93
C GLY A 1082 3.94 -13.54 -12.40
N VAL A 1083 3.52 -12.69 -13.34
CA VAL A 1083 4.32 -11.59 -13.90
C VAL A 1083 3.71 -10.27 -13.48
N PHE A 1084 4.47 -9.51 -12.69
CA PHE A 1084 3.99 -8.22 -12.16
C PHE A 1084 4.39 -7.01 -13.01
N ALA A 1085 5.29 -7.17 -13.99
CA ALA A 1085 5.74 -6.12 -14.89
C ALA A 1085 4.78 -5.88 -16.08
N VAL A 1086 3.48 -6.07 -15.84
CA VAL A 1086 2.39 -5.84 -16.81
C VAL A 1086 1.52 -4.66 -16.41
N ASP A 1087 1.84 -3.99 -15.29
CA ASP A 1087 1.13 -2.85 -14.73
C ASP A 1087 0.88 -1.72 -15.74
N GLY A 1088 1.86 -1.38 -16.58
CA GLY A 1088 1.67 -0.37 -17.64
C GLY A 1088 0.68 -0.79 -18.73
N ALA A 1089 0.70 -2.07 -19.14
CA ALA A 1089 -0.27 -2.60 -20.10
C ALA A 1089 -1.69 -2.63 -19.50
N LEU A 1090 -1.79 -2.96 -18.21
CA LEU A 1090 -3.06 -2.91 -17.48
C LEU A 1090 -3.63 -1.49 -17.40
N VAL A 1091 -2.82 -0.45 -17.12
CA VAL A 1091 -3.32 0.94 -17.16
C VAL A 1091 -3.96 1.25 -18.51
N GLY A 1092 -3.25 0.98 -19.61
CA GLY A 1092 -3.77 1.23 -20.96
C GLY A 1092 -5.01 0.40 -21.28
N PHE A 1093 -5.10 -0.85 -20.82
CA PHE A 1093 -6.28 -1.68 -20.98
C PHE A 1093 -7.49 -1.15 -20.21
N LEU A 1094 -7.30 -0.73 -18.96
CA LEU A 1094 -8.37 -0.17 -18.11
C LEU A 1094 -8.94 1.12 -18.70
N ASP A 1095 -8.06 2.04 -19.14
CA ASP A 1095 -8.47 3.30 -19.77
C ASP A 1095 -9.31 3.05 -21.03
N ARG A 1096 -8.92 2.09 -21.89
CA ARG A 1096 -9.68 1.74 -23.11
C ARG A 1096 -10.96 0.96 -22.85
N SER A 1097 -11.08 0.33 -21.68
CA SER A 1097 -12.23 -0.49 -21.30
C SER A 1097 -13.32 0.30 -20.56
N GLY A 1098 -13.15 1.62 -20.39
CA GLY A 1098 -14.11 2.48 -19.69
C GLY A 1098 -14.06 2.38 -18.16
N MET A 1099 -13.05 1.69 -17.60
CA MET A 1099 -12.86 1.53 -16.15
C MET A 1099 -11.43 1.94 -15.75
N GLY A 1100 -11.02 3.14 -16.13
CA GLY A 1100 -9.73 3.70 -15.77
C GLY A 1100 -9.55 3.78 -14.24
N LEU A 1101 -8.35 3.51 -13.74
CA LEU A 1101 -8.14 3.48 -12.29
C LEU A 1101 -8.21 4.91 -11.70
N PHE A 1102 -9.15 5.14 -10.77
CA PHE A 1102 -9.50 6.47 -10.24
C PHE A 1102 -9.95 7.48 -11.32
N ASP A 1103 -10.60 6.97 -12.38
CA ASP A 1103 -10.99 7.76 -13.55
C ASP A 1103 -12.51 7.84 -13.75
N CYS A 1104 -13.26 7.79 -12.65
CA CYS A 1104 -14.70 8.04 -12.70
C CYS A 1104 -14.95 9.53 -12.45
N ALA A 1105 -15.52 10.24 -13.43
CA ALA A 1105 -15.78 11.67 -13.30
C ALA A 1105 -17.03 12.02 -12.46
N THR A 1106 -17.83 11.02 -12.10
CA THR A 1106 -19.04 11.17 -11.28
C THR A 1106 -18.85 10.49 -9.92
N PRO A 1107 -19.45 11.04 -8.83
CA PRO A 1107 -19.24 10.55 -7.47
C PRO A 1107 -19.95 9.23 -7.14
N ASP A 1108 -20.83 8.74 -8.03
CA ASP A 1108 -21.56 7.48 -7.89
C ASP A 1108 -20.70 6.23 -8.11
N GLY A 1109 -19.50 6.42 -8.66
CA GLY A 1109 -18.55 5.34 -8.94
C GLY A 1109 -18.94 4.51 -10.18
N TYR A 1110 -18.19 3.43 -10.40
CA TYR A 1110 -18.45 2.48 -11.47
C TYR A 1110 -19.65 1.57 -11.14
N PRO A 1111 -20.48 1.22 -12.15
CA PRO A 1111 -21.66 0.38 -11.96
C PRO A 1111 -21.31 -1.10 -11.69
N GLU A 1112 -22.16 -1.77 -10.92
CA GLU A 1112 -22.02 -3.20 -10.59
C GLU A 1112 -22.71 -4.16 -11.57
N GLY A 1113 -23.56 -3.62 -12.46
CA GLY A 1113 -24.30 -4.40 -13.43
C GLY A 1113 -23.40 -5.03 -14.50
N ASP A 1114 -23.79 -6.21 -14.97
CA ASP A 1114 -23.01 -6.96 -15.96
C ASP A 1114 -23.18 -6.38 -17.39
N ALA A 1115 -24.30 -5.71 -17.66
CA ALA A 1115 -24.63 -5.15 -18.97
C ALA A 1115 -23.64 -4.03 -19.36
N GLU A 1116 -23.18 -3.28 -18.37
CA GLU A 1116 -22.24 -2.16 -18.48
C GLU A 1116 -20.83 -2.64 -18.89
N TRP A 1117 -20.51 -3.92 -18.68
CA TRP A 1117 -19.19 -4.49 -18.94
C TRP A 1117 -19.16 -5.47 -20.12
N THR A 1118 -20.25 -5.58 -20.87
CA THR A 1118 -20.46 -6.53 -21.98
C THR A 1118 -20.69 -5.87 -23.34
N ASP A 1119 -20.50 -4.56 -23.46
CA ASP A 1119 -20.54 -3.90 -24.76
C ASP A 1119 -19.42 -4.38 -25.71
N SER A 1120 -19.59 -4.13 -27.01
CA SER A 1120 -18.65 -4.57 -28.04
C SER A 1120 -17.21 -4.09 -27.83
N ASN A 1121 -17.02 -2.89 -27.27
CA ASN A 1121 -15.68 -2.37 -26.97
C ASN A 1121 -15.07 -3.08 -25.77
N ALA A 1122 -15.81 -3.22 -24.66
CA ALA A 1122 -15.36 -3.91 -23.46
C ALA A 1122 -14.91 -5.35 -23.76
N VAL A 1123 -15.69 -6.11 -24.54
CA VAL A 1123 -15.32 -7.47 -24.97
C VAL A 1123 -14.07 -7.45 -25.85
N MET A 1124 -13.99 -6.53 -26.82
CA MET A 1124 -12.82 -6.40 -27.69
C MET A 1124 -11.54 -6.06 -26.93
N GLN A 1125 -11.58 -5.16 -25.94
CA GLN A 1125 -10.40 -4.81 -25.14
C GLN A 1125 -9.94 -6.00 -24.29
N ARG A 1126 -10.86 -6.79 -23.70
CA ARG A 1126 -10.50 -8.02 -22.97
C ARG A 1126 -9.77 -9.01 -23.88
N TRP A 1127 -10.24 -9.12 -25.12
CA TRP A 1127 -9.60 -9.94 -26.13
C TRP A 1127 -8.24 -9.41 -26.58
N ARG A 1128 -8.00 -8.11 -26.46
CA ARG A 1128 -6.74 -7.48 -26.86
C ARG A 1128 -5.65 -7.63 -25.81
N LEU A 1129 -5.99 -7.53 -24.52
CA LEU A 1129 -5.01 -7.58 -23.43
C LEU A 1129 -4.10 -8.84 -23.51
N PRO A 1130 -4.61 -10.08 -23.65
CA PRO A 1130 -3.76 -11.25 -23.80
C PRO A 1130 -2.79 -11.20 -24.99
N GLN A 1131 -3.15 -10.48 -26.06
CA GLN A 1131 -2.31 -10.28 -27.24
C GLN A 1131 -1.25 -9.19 -27.06
N GLU A 1132 -1.46 -8.26 -26.12
CA GLU A 1132 -0.48 -7.23 -25.74
C GLU A 1132 0.59 -7.78 -24.78
N ILE A 1133 0.23 -8.78 -23.98
CA ILE A 1133 1.14 -9.44 -23.01
C ILE A 1133 1.31 -10.96 -23.24
N PRO A 1134 1.50 -11.47 -24.47
CA PRO A 1134 1.58 -12.91 -24.76
C PRO A 1134 2.78 -13.57 -24.06
N TRP A 1135 3.84 -12.81 -23.86
CA TRP A 1135 5.05 -13.20 -23.14
C TRP A 1135 4.78 -13.50 -21.65
N ALA A 1136 3.75 -12.88 -21.07
CA ALA A 1136 3.26 -13.16 -19.72
C ALA A 1136 2.19 -14.27 -19.75
N VAL A 1137 1.20 -14.17 -20.63
CA VAL A 1137 0.05 -15.10 -20.71
C VAL A 1137 0.49 -16.55 -20.91
N ARG A 1138 1.54 -16.80 -21.70
CA ARG A 1138 2.11 -18.15 -21.81
C ARG A 1138 2.48 -18.79 -20.47
N ARG A 1139 2.76 -17.99 -19.43
CA ARG A 1139 3.11 -18.45 -18.07
C ARG A 1139 1.96 -19.06 -17.29
N ILE A 1140 0.73 -18.90 -17.76
CA ILE A 1140 -0.42 -19.64 -17.24
C ILE A 1140 -0.18 -21.15 -17.47
N VAL A 1141 0.34 -21.53 -18.63
CA VAL A 1141 0.80 -22.91 -18.86
C VAL A 1141 2.19 -23.09 -18.24
N PRO A 1142 2.39 -24.05 -17.32
CA PRO A 1142 3.70 -24.34 -16.75
C PRO A 1142 4.74 -24.67 -17.83
N ASP A 1143 5.99 -24.23 -17.65
CA ASP A 1143 7.09 -24.46 -18.61
C ASP A 1143 7.25 -25.94 -18.99
N ALA A 1144 6.97 -26.83 -18.03
CA ALA A 1144 6.93 -28.28 -18.19
C ALA A 1144 6.01 -28.77 -19.31
N LEU A 1145 4.82 -28.16 -19.41
CA LEU A 1145 3.79 -28.52 -20.38
C LEU A 1145 3.91 -27.74 -21.68
N ARG A 1146 4.76 -26.70 -21.74
CA ARG A 1146 5.06 -25.98 -22.98
C ARG A 1146 5.90 -26.77 -23.97
N ARG A 1147 6.60 -27.81 -23.50
CA ARG A 1147 7.35 -28.74 -24.35
C ARG A 1147 6.55 -30.01 -24.54
N TYR A 1148 6.51 -30.50 -25.77
CA TYR A 1148 5.94 -31.82 -26.04
C TYR A 1148 6.94 -32.91 -25.66
N GLY A 1149 6.62 -33.68 -24.61
CA GLY A 1149 7.48 -34.74 -24.08
C GLY A 1149 7.38 -36.09 -24.81
N GLY A 1150 6.64 -36.17 -25.93
CA GLY A 1150 6.28 -37.42 -26.60
C GLY A 1150 4.96 -38.01 -26.09
N GLY A 1151 4.49 -39.11 -26.71
CA GLY A 1151 3.22 -39.77 -26.36
C GLY A 1151 2.08 -39.52 -27.35
N ASP A 1152 0.86 -39.35 -26.83
CA ASP A 1152 -0.35 -39.01 -27.60
C ASP A 1152 -0.54 -37.48 -27.60
N PRO A 1153 -0.44 -36.81 -28.78
CA PRO A 1153 -0.59 -35.36 -28.89
C PRO A 1153 -1.95 -34.86 -28.39
N THR A 1154 -3.02 -35.62 -28.62
CA THR A 1154 -4.40 -35.24 -28.25
C THR A 1154 -4.54 -35.10 -26.74
N ARG A 1155 -3.97 -36.06 -26.00
CA ARG A 1155 -3.95 -36.01 -24.52
C ARG A 1155 -3.09 -34.88 -24.00
N TRP A 1156 -2.01 -34.56 -24.69
CA TRP A 1156 -1.18 -33.41 -24.34
C TRP A 1156 -1.92 -32.09 -24.58
N HIS A 1157 -2.59 -31.92 -25.73
CA HIS A 1157 -3.45 -30.75 -26.02
C HIS A 1157 -4.51 -30.57 -24.93
N GLN A 1158 -5.26 -31.62 -24.61
CA GLN A 1158 -6.28 -31.56 -23.56
C GLN A 1158 -5.71 -31.15 -22.21
N ARG A 1159 -4.54 -31.68 -21.82
CA ARG A 1159 -3.86 -31.28 -20.57
C ARG A 1159 -3.44 -29.82 -20.58
N VAL A 1160 -2.93 -29.30 -21.71
CA VAL A 1160 -2.56 -27.88 -21.83
C VAL A 1160 -3.80 -27.00 -21.64
N VAL A 1161 -4.91 -27.36 -22.29
CA VAL A 1161 -6.18 -26.65 -22.17
C VAL A 1161 -6.71 -26.66 -20.74
N ASP A 1162 -6.79 -27.84 -20.13
CA ASP A 1162 -7.33 -27.99 -18.78
C ASP A 1162 -6.49 -27.24 -17.74
N VAL A 1163 -5.16 -27.36 -17.79
CA VAL A 1163 -4.27 -26.69 -16.83
C VAL A 1163 -4.33 -25.17 -16.99
N ALA A 1164 -4.36 -24.68 -18.23
CA ALA A 1164 -4.50 -23.24 -18.48
C ALA A 1164 -5.84 -22.69 -17.96
N ALA A 1165 -6.93 -23.40 -18.25
CA ALA A 1165 -8.27 -23.02 -17.81
C ALA A 1165 -8.40 -23.05 -16.28
N VAL A 1166 -7.93 -24.12 -15.63
CA VAL A 1166 -8.01 -24.27 -14.18
C VAL A 1166 -7.17 -23.22 -13.47
N ARG A 1167 -5.99 -22.89 -13.99
CA ARG A 1167 -5.17 -21.83 -13.37
C ARG A 1167 -5.77 -20.44 -13.52
N LEU A 1168 -6.51 -20.19 -14.60
CA LEU A 1168 -7.13 -18.90 -14.86
C LEU A 1168 -8.49 -18.74 -14.17
N THR A 1169 -9.28 -19.80 -14.10
CA THR A 1169 -10.70 -19.77 -13.72
C THR A 1169 -11.07 -20.73 -12.58
N GLY A 1170 -10.15 -21.59 -12.15
CA GLY A 1170 -10.42 -22.64 -11.16
C GLY A 1170 -11.26 -23.77 -11.73
N ARG A 1171 -11.55 -23.76 -13.03
CA ARG A 1171 -12.39 -24.74 -13.71
C ARG A 1171 -11.79 -25.13 -15.05
N VAL A 1172 -12.22 -26.28 -15.54
CA VAL A 1172 -12.00 -26.65 -16.93
C VAL A 1172 -12.98 -25.88 -17.83
N LEU A 1173 -12.64 -25.71 -19.11
CA LEU A 1173 -13.55 -25.11 -20.08
C LEU A 1173 -14.81 -25.96 -20.25
N GLY A 1174 -15.94 -25.29 -20.52
CA GLY A 1174 -17.18 -25.94 -20.93
C GLY A 1174 -17.01 -26.67 -22.25
N GLU A 1175 -17.93 -27.58 -22.57
CA GLU A 1175 -17.79 -28.49 -23.72
C GLU A 1175 -17.54 -27.76 -25.05
N GLU A 1176 -18.28 -26.70 -25.34
CA GLU A 1176 -18.14 -25.92 -26.58
C GLU A 1176 -16.80 -25.18 -26.64
N SER A 1177 -16.44 -24.43 -25.60
CA SER A 1177 -15.16 -23.73 -25.51
C SER A 1177 -13.97 -24.71 -25.58
N ASN A 1178 -14.08 -25.86 -24.90
CA ASN A 1178 -13.06 -26.90 -24.92
C ASN A 1178 -12.87 -27.46 -26.33
N ALA A 1179 -13.97 -27.82 -27.01
CA ALA A 1179 -13.92 -28.33 -28.38
C ALA A 1179 -13.30 -27.30 -29.35
N ALA A 1180 -13.70 -26.04 -29.25
CA ALA A 1180 -13.18 -24.96 -30.11
C ALA A 1180 -11.67 -24.74 -29.90
N VAL A 1181 -11.19 -24.75 -28.66
CA VAL A 1181 -9.76 -24.59 -28.36
C VAL A 1181 -8.96 -25.79 -28.84
N LEU A 1182 -9.47 -27.02 -28.68
CA LEU A 1182 -8.79 -28.22 -29.19
C LEU A 1182 -8.71 -28.23 -30.71
N GLU A 1183 -9.80 -27.88 -31.41
CA GLU A 1183 -9.80 -27.76 -32.87
C GLU A 1183 -8.77 -26.72 -33.34
N PHE A 1184 -8.70 -25.56 -32.65
CA PHE A 1184 -7.67 -24.56 -32.91
C PHE A 1184 -6.25 -25.11 -32.67
N PHE A 1185 -6.05 -25.86 -31.58
CA PHE A 1185 -4.76 -26.45 -31.22
C PHE A 1185 -4.30 -27.43 -32.29
N ASP A 1186 -5.19 -28.33 -32.72
CA ASP A 1186 -4.94 -29.34 -33.75
C ASP A 1186 -4.69 -28.71 -35.13
N SER A 1187 -5.23 -27.50 -35.39
CA SER A 1187 -4.98 -26.76 -36.63
C SER A 1187 -3.62 -26.04 -36.64
N GLN A 1188 -2.93 -25.90 -35.50
CA GLN A 1188 -1.67 -25.16 -35.45
C GLN A 1188 -0.50 -25.96 -36.03
N THR A 1189 0.29 -25.31 -36.87
CA THR A 1189 1.60 -25.81 -37.31
C THR A 1189 2.73 -25.05 -36.61
N GLY A 1190 3.89 -25.70 -36.44
CA GLY A 1190 5.05 -25.11 -35.76
C GLY A 1190 5.58 -26.00 -34.63
N ASN A 1191 6.46 -25.44 -33.82
CA ASN A 1191 6.98 -26.13 -32.63
C ASN A 1191 5.95 -26.08 -31.47
N ALA A 1192 6.03 -27.04 -30.55
CA ALA A 1192 5.07 -27.20 -29.47
C ALA A 1192 4.92 -25.94 -28.59
N TRP A 1193 6.00 -25.20 -28.35
CA TRP A 1193 5.95 -24.03 -27.48
C TRP A 1193 5.18 -22.86 -28.12
N GLU A 1194 5.32 -22.63 -29.43
CA GLU A 1194 4.53 -21.62 -30.14
C GLU A 1194 3.03 -21.97 -30.17
N GLN A 1195 2.70 -23.24 -30.33
CA GLN A 1195 1.31 -23.72 -30.29
C GLN A 1195 0.69 -23.43 -28.91
N VAL A 1196 1.42 -23.75 -27.84
CA VAL A 1196 1.00 -23.52 -26.45
C VAL A 1196 0.84 -22.02 -26.16
N ASP A 1197 1.78 -21.18 -26.61
CA ASP A 1197 1.70 -19.73 -26.43
C ASP A 1197 0.43 -19.16 -27.09
N ARG A 1198 0.08 -19.61 -28.31
CA ARG A 1198 -1.16 -19.20 -29.00
C ARG A 1198 -2.41 -19.73 -28.31
N ALA A 1199 -2.40 -20.98 -27.85
CA ALA A 1199 -3.52 -21.58 -27.14
C ALA A 1199 -3.79 -20.89 -25.80
N ALA A 1200 -2.75 -20.54 -25.03
CA ALA A 1200 -2.90 -19.79 -23.78
C ALA A 1200 -3.58 -18.42 -24.01
N VAL A 1201 -3.20 -17.74 -25.10
CA VAL A 1201 -3.87 -16.50 -25.53
C VAL A 1201 -5.33 -16.73 -25.90
N LEU A 1202 -5.65 -17.81 -26.64
CA LEU A 1202 -7.02 -18.13 -27.02
C LEU A 1202 -7.89 -18.49 -25.80
N ILE A 1203 -7.38 -19.30 -24.87
CA ILE A 1203 -8.07 -19.70 -23.64
C ILE A 1203 -8.41 -18.47 -22.79
N SER A 1204 -7.49 -17.51 -22.70
CA SER A 1204 -7.71 -16.24 -21.97
C SER A 1204 -8.82 -15.37 -22.58
N ARG A 1205 -9.28 -15.68 -23.80
CA ARG A 1205 -10.35 -14.96 -24.52
C ARG A 1205 -11.69 -15.70 -24.48
N MET A 1206 -11.73 -16.92 -23.94
CA MET A 1206 -12.96 -17.70 -23.84
C MET A 1206 -13.97 -17.01 -22.91
N PRO A 1207 -15.28 -17.21 -23.10
CA PRO A 1207 -16.31 -16.62 -22.25
C PRO A 1207 -16.06 -16.85 -20.76
N GLU A 1208 -15.66 -18.06 -20.37
CA GLU A 1208 -15.37 -18.45 -18.99
C GLU A 1208 -14.26 -17.60 -18.36
N ALA A 1209 -13.28 -17.17 -19.14
CA ALA A 1209 -12.22 -16.27 -18.68
C ALA A 1209 -12.73 -14.86 -18.34
N SER A 1210 -13.97 -14.52 -18.69
CA SER A 1210 -14.63 -13.25 -18.35
C SER A 1210 -15.67 -13.38 -17.24
N LEU A 1211 -15.90 -14.58 -16.69
CA LEU A 1211 -16.90 -14.84 -15.66
C LEU A 1211 -16.28 -15.01 -14.26
N LYS A 1212 -17.10 -14.81 -13.21
CA LYS A 1212 -16.79 -15.02 -11.78
C LYS A 1212 -18.02 -15.48 -11.00
#